data_AF-A0A218ZVK7-F1
#
_entry.id   AF-A0A218ZVK7-F1
#
_cell.length_a   1.000
_cell.length_b   1.000
_cell.length_c   1.000
_cell.angle_alpha   90.00
_cell.angle_beta   90.00
_cell.angle_gamma   90.00
#
_symmetry.space_group_name_H-M   'P 1'
#
loop_
_entity.id
_entity.type
_entity.pdbx_description
1 polymer ?
#
loop_
_entity_poly.entity_id
_entity_poly.type
_entity_poly.pdbx_seq_one_letter_code
_entity_poly.pdbx_strand_id
1 'polypeptide(L)'
;MDAVVIKDFYWKYPNFTGIRNDYVLKGINLTIREGEFLGITGRSGSGKTTLCFSIAGLVPHQLRIPDHVEEHMSGSVEVFGELVSGVKKAANGYELDGVGSMAPTVGFVMQDPESQFLSMSMLHEVSLGLQMMGLDKVEINKRITEALDMVGLGQYRDVAGRIHPAELSGGQKQRLIIASFLAMRPKLLILDEPTSDLDPAGKLEVMKTIADLRKKSNMTIILVEHNPDVMLKFADRIAVMYGGKIVQIGKPLELYSKPDILREYNVYLPDVSELSDYFSLDETPKFQLEKSSFVPERKTRARTDRIIDVRGVSFSYPDGTKALDGITLEVEKGEMIAIVGQNGSGKSTLSKVLSGIAAPSGGAVNIAGLSANSRSERRKLPLHVGYVFQNPDHQIFTRTVKDELYYGLKNIGVKRADAEESINSVLARVGLSDKANEDPIFLGRGQKRRLAVASSIIMKPEILIVDEPTTGQDYKMSRDIMDLLTELNLQGTTILIITHDMRLVAEYCRRVVVMSKGTLVFDGTPEKLFMEDDILAVASLSEPQSVRMSKELVRQGFLRKPLISAREWLQFFNFMRLKSGFEFSTYSEMDIMSRSLIDTIIEKRGKPAALVYIERGGMVPAFLILSKFPDIKTYRIRASYYSDVGTASKDVEIYNIPNDLSRLKSGYILLIDEIVDTGKTMLRIRDELKPRVSVDIVTASIFLKKQSAYTPDFYSKLVESDVWIVLPYEKNETIHSVGIKRPEELRHVTGMFDGDTSDYGKIDEYSRRVAEKIREMSWEPKIIVYKLPESMLFARILSDALRVNNVAGISTAQEVGELDLGDTEGVILLVALQMTGEMEAIKDELSSYGKVELITPGFETADAYRTG
;
A
#
# COMPACT_ATOMS: atom_id res chain seq x y z
N MET A 1 -9.70 -37.58 25.95
CA MET A 1 -8.76 -37.29 27.06
C MET A 1 -8.09 -35.97 26.75
N ASP A 2 -7.69 -35.23 27.79
CA ASP A 2 -7.01 -33.96 27.64
C ASP A 2 -5.50 -34.20 27.64
N ALA A 3 -4.81 -33.71 26.61
CA ALA A 3 -3.36 -33.77 26.49
C ALA A 3 -2.68 -32.77 27.43
N VAL A 4 -3.27 -31.59 27.61
CA VAL A 4 -2.72 -30.53 28.47
C VAL A 4 -3.86 -29.87 29.23
N VAL A 5 -3.70 -29.69 30.53
CA VAL A 5 -4.63 -28.96 31.41
C VAL A 5 -3.84 -27.97 32.25
N ILE A 6 -4.12 -26.69 32.08
CA ILE A 6 -3.53 -25.59 32.85
C ILE A 6 -4.63 -24.93 33.67
N LYS A 7 -4.42 -24.82 34.98
CA LYS A 7 -5.40 -24.28 35.93
C LYS A 7 -4.79 -23.11 36.69
N ASP A 8 -5.40 -21.95 36.53
CA ASP A 8 -5.06 -20.69 37.21
C ASP A 8 -3.56 -20.41 37.32
N PHE A 9 -2.82 -20.65 36.23
CA PHE A 9 -1.36 -20.66 36.29
C PHE A 9 -0.79 -19.24 36.17
N TYR A 10 0.01 -18.86 37.15
CA TYR A 10 0.78 -17.61 37.16
C TYR A 10 2.27 -17.94 37.11
N TRP A 11 3.03 -17.16 36.35
CA TRP A 11 4.49 -17.29 36.31
C TRP A 11 5.19 -15.94 36.23
N LYS A 12 6.25 -15.79 37.01
CA LYS A 12 7.13 -14.63 37.05
C LYS A 12 8.59 -15.08 37.14
N TYR A 13 9.41 -14.65 36.18
CA TYR A 13 10.84 -14.96 36.18
C TYR A 13 11.56 -14.34 37.38
N PRO A 14 12.51 -15.07 38.00
CA PRO A 14 13.34 -14.54 39.07
C PRO A 14 14.18 -13.37 38.57
N ASN A 15 14.38 -12.39 39.45
CA ASN A 15 15.14 -11.20 39.14
C ASN A 15 16.46 -11.18 39.93
N PHE A 16 17.56 -10.95 39.22
CA PHE A 16 18.90 -10.86 39.79
C PHE A 16 19.45 -9.42 39.83
N THR A 17 18.67 -8.43 39.37
CA THR A 17 19.11 -7.02 39.18
C THR A 17 18.43 -5.99 40.09
N GLY A 18 17.51 -6.43 40.98
CA GLY A 18 16.80 -5.55 41.92
C GLY A 18 15.54 -4.85 41.38
N ILE A 19 15.33 -4.78 40.06
CA ILE A 19 14.09 -4.26 39.44
C ILE A 19 12.93 -5.28 39.50
N ARG A 20 11.82 -4.99 40.20
CA ARG A 20 10.67 -5.92 40.30
C ARG A 20 10.13 -6.30 38.91
N ASN A 21 10.28 -7.56 38.51
CA ASN A 21 9.62 -8.12 37.33
C ASN A 21 8.12 -8.29 37.60
N ASP A 22 7.29 -8.02 36.60
CA ASP A 22 5.87 -8.36 36.63
C ASP A 22 5.65 -9.83 36.23
N TYR A 23 4.47 -10.37 36.49
CA TYR A 23 4.08 -11.70 36.02
C TYR A 23 4.05 -11.74 34.49
N VAL A 24 4.74 -12.72 33.91
CA VAL A 24 4.73 -12.97 32.47
C VAL A 24 3.50 -13.77 32.07
N LEU A 25 3.06 -14.71 32.92
CA LEU A 25 1.80 -15.43 32.76
C LEU A 25 0.89 -15.10 33.95
N LYS A 26 -0.38 -14.81 33.68
CA LYS A 26 -1.34 -14.26 34.64
C LYS A 26 -2.66 -15.04 34.59
N GLY A 27 -2.83 -16.03 35.45
CA GLY A 27 -4.10 -16.76 35.59
C GLY A 27 -4.48 -17.52 34.32
N ILE A 28 -3.51 -18.21 33.72
CA ILE A 28 -3.72 -18.99 32.50
C ILE A 28 -4.62 -20.18 32.82
N ASN A 29 -5.69 -20.31 32.04
CA ASN A 29 -6.58 -21.47 32.05
C ASN A 29 -6.68 -21.97 30.61
N LEU A 30 -6.23 -23.21 30.36
CA LEU A 30 -6.15 -23.78 29.02
C LEU A 30 -6.32 -25.30 29.07
N THR A 31 -7.13 -25.81 28.16
CA THR A 31 -7.30 -27.26 27.95
C THR A 31 -7.09 -27.58 26.47
N ILE A 32 -6.21 -28.55 26.22
CA ILE A 32 -5.83 -29.05 24.90
C ILE A 32 -6.17 -30.54 24.86
N ARG A 33 -6.92 -30.96 23.84
CA ARG A 33 -7.36 -32.35 23.66
C ARG A 33 -6.27 -33.16 22.97
N GLU A 34 -6.22 -34.46 23.23
CA GLU A 34 -5.32 -35.35 22.48
C GLU A 34 -5.64 -35.34 20.97
N GLY A 35 -4.60 -35.22 20.14
CA GLY A 35 -4.71 -35.14 18.69
C GLY A 35 -5.16 -33.77 18.14
N GLU A 36 -5.39 -32.79 19.03
CA GLU A 36 -5.73 -31.41 18.67
C GLU A 36 -4.51 -30.69 18.10
N PHE A 37 -4.75 -29.86 17.08
CA PHE A 37 -3.81 -28.86 16.60
C PHE A 37 -4.24 -27.49 17.15
N LEU A 38 -3.59 -27.06 18.24
CA LEU A 38 -3.80 -25.74 18.82
C LEU A 38 -2.82 -24.73 18.23
N GLY A 39 -3.34 -23.66 17.65
CA GLY A 39 -2.58 -22.46 17.33
C GLY A 39 -2.51 -21.50 18.52
N ILE A 40 -1.36 -20.89 18.78
CA ILE A 40 -1.20 -19.80 19.73
C ILE A 40 -0.72 -18.57 18.97
N THR A 41 -1.44 -17.46 19.11
CA THR A 41 -1.08 -16.19 18.48
C THR A 41 -1.22 -15.04 19.47
N GLY A 42 -0.65 -13.89 19.14
CA GLY A 42 -0.69 -12.71 19.99
C GLY A 42 0.57 -11.87 19.88
N ARG A 43 0.53 -10.67 20.44
CA ARG A 43 1.62 -9.69 20.39
C ARG A 43 2.95 -10.27 20.89
N SER A 44 4.08 -9.75 20.39
CA SER A 44 5.40 -10.02 20.95
C SER A 44 5.43 -9.66 22.45
N GLY A 45 6.02 -10.54 23.27
CA GLY A 45 6.06 -10.38 24.73
C GLY A 45 4.78 -10.73 25.47
N SER A 46 3.76 -11.32 24.83
CA SER A 46 2.52 -11.73 25.51
C SER A 46 2.64 -13.01 26.37
N GLY A 47 3.80 -13.67 26.37
CA GLY A 47 4.06 -14.89 27.14
C GLY A 47 3.92 -16.21 26.37
N LYS A 48 3.80 -16.20 25.04
CA LYS A 48 3.60 -17.41 24.19
C LYS A 48 4.68 -18.48 24.40
N THR A 49 5.95 -18.11 24.23
CA THR A 49 7.10 -19.01 24.46
C THR A 49 7.17 -19.48 25.91
N THR A 50 6.91 -18.57 26.87
CA THR A 50 6.88 -18.92 28.30
C THR A 50 5.79 -19.94 28.62
N LEU A 51 4.60 -19.82 28.03
CA LEU A 51 3.53 -20.80 28.14
C LEU A 51 3.98 -22.17 27.58
N CYS A 52 4.66 -22.17 26.44
CA CYS A 52 5.20 -23.39 25.86
C CYS A 52 6.27 -24.04 26.75
N PHE A 53 7.16 -23.25 27.36
CA PHE A 53 8.14 -23.73 28.34
C PHE A 53 7.48 -24.33 29.58
N SER A 54 6.36 -23.75 30.04
CA SER A 54 5.59 -24.29 31.16
C SER A 54 4.95 -25.64 30.83
N ILE A 55 4.44 -25.82 29.61
CA ILE A 55 3.89 -27.10 29.13
C ILE A 55 5.00 -28.15 28.97
N ALA A 56 6.16 -27.77 28.46
CA ALA A 56 7.31 -28.67 28.31
C ALA A 56 7.99 -29.03 29.65
N GLY A 57 7.64 -28.32 30.74
CA GLY A 57 8.26 -28.50 32.05
C GLY A 57 9.67 -27.93 32.18
N LEU A 58 10.05 -27.05 31.25
CA LEU A 58 11.33 -26.32 31.31
C LEU A 58 11.26 -25.17 32.32
N VAL A 59 10.13 -24.47 32.34
CA VAL A 59 9.80 -23.50 33.37
C VAL A 59 8.76 -24.13 34.29
N PRO A 60 8.96 -24.14 35.61
CA PRO A 60 10.04 -23.48 36.35
C PRO A 60 11.29 -24.33 36.64
N HIS A 61 11.26 -25.64 36.37
CA HIS A 61 12.21 -26.62 36.89
C HIS A 61 13.67 -26.47 36.41
N GLN A 62 13.93 -25.84 35.27
CA GLN A 62 15.29 -25.62 34.74
C GLN A 62 15.90 -24.29 35.20
N LEU A 63 15.21 -23.52 36.04
CA LEU A 63 15.67 -22.25 36.55
C LEU A 63 16.01 -22.37 38.03
N ARG A 64 17.07 -21.66 38.45
CA ARG A 64 17.33 -21.45 39.88
C ARG A 64 16.35 -20.40 40.40
N ILE A 65 15.28 -20.87 41.03
CA ILE A 65 14.32 -19.99 41.71
C ILE A 65 14.86 -19.67 43.10
N PRO A 66 14.82 -18.41 43.55
CA PRO A 66 15.07 -18.03 44.93
C PRO A 66 14.11 -18.75 45.91
N ASP A 67 14.39 -18.65 47.21
CA ASP A 67 13.40 -19.01 48.23
C ASP A 67 12.08 -18.23 47.99
N HIS A 68 10.94 -18.79 48.41
CA HIS A 68 9.57 -18.29 48.14
C HIS A 68 9.04 -18.52 46.71
N VAL A 69 8.93 -19.78 46.31
CA VAL A 69 8.38 -20.18 45.00
C VAL A 69 6.97 -19.61 44.75
N GLU A 70 6.18 -19.41 45.81
CA GLU A 70 4.84 -18.81 45.76
C GLU A 70 4.81 -17.37 45.24
N GLU A 71 5.92 -16.63 45.31
CA GLU A 71 6.03 -15.29 44.71
C GLU A 71 6.28 -15.33 43.19
N HIS A 72 6.72 -16.49 42.70
CA HIS A 72 7.07 -16.72 41.30
C HIS A 72 6.01 -17.49 40.54
N MET A 73 5.28 -18.38 41.24
CA MET A 73 4.33 -19.28 40.61
C MET A 73 3.11 -19.55 41.48
N SER A 74 1.96 -19.70 40.83
CA SER A 74 0.77 -20.35 41.40
C SER A 74 0.01 -21.12 40.32
N GLY A 75 -0.96 -21.93 40.72
CA GLY A 75 -1.71 -22.82 39.82
C GLY A 75 -0.95 -24.09 39.46
N SER A 76 -1.43 -24.80 38.44
CA SER A 76 -0.84 -26.06 37.99
C SER A 76 -0.86 -26.25 36.47
N VAL A 77 0.09 -27.05 35.99
CA VAL A 77 0.19 -27.53 34.61
C VAL A 77 0.24 -29.05 34.66
N GLU A 78 -0.71 -29.70 34.01
CA GLU A 78 -0.79 -31.15 33.85
C GLU A 78 -0.67 -31.50 32.35
N VAL A 79 0.09 -32.55 32.03
CA VAL A 79 0.30 -33.03 30.65
C VAL A 79 0.12 -34.54 30.61
N PHE A 80 -0.81 -35.03 29.78
CA PHE A 80 -1.26 -36.43 29.71
C PHE A 80 -1.62 -37.03 31.08
N GLY A 81 -2.19 -36.21 31.98
CA GLY A 81 -2.58 -36.60 33.33
C GLY A 81 -1.45 -36.57 34.38
N GLU A 82 -0.22 -36.24 33.98
CA GLU A 82 0.90 -36.06 34.91
C GLU A 82 1.04 -34.60 35.32
N LEU A 83 1.20 -34.34 36.61
CA LEU A 83 1.47 -32.99 37.12
C LEU A 83 2.90 -32.59 36.74
N VAL A 84 3.03 -31.67 35.79
CA VAL A 84 4.31 -31.15 35.30
C VAL A 84 4.88 -30.13 36.27
N SER A 85 4.06 -29.15 36.63
CA SER A 85 4.42 -28.05 37.52
C SER A 85 3.24 -27.68 38.40
N GLY A 86 3.49 -27.55 39.70
CA GLY A 86 2.56 -27.07 40.70
C GLY A 86 3.30 -26.49 41.90
N VAL A 87 2.55 -25.97 42.87
CA VAL A 87 3.10 -25.51 44.15
C VAL A 87 2.41 -26.28 45.26
N LYS A 88 3.19 -26.89 46.15
CA LYS A 88 2.68 -27.58 47.35
C LYS A 88 3.15 -26.89 48.62
N LYS A 89 2.35 -27.00 49.67
CA LYS A 89 2.71 -26.47 50.99
C LYS A 89 3.66 -27.44 51.68
N ALA A 90 4.83 -26.95 52.10
CA ALA A 90 5.85 -27.70 52.82
C ALA A 90 6.00 -27.18 54.27
N ALA A 91 6.84 -27.82 55.08
CA ALA A 91 7.02 -27.47 56.50
C ALA A 91 7.52 -26.03 56.70
N ASN A 92 8.31 -25.50 55.76
CA ASN A 92 8.96 -24.19 55.85
C ASN A 92 8.52 -23.21 54.73
N GLY A 93 7.32 -23.37 54.16
CA GLY A 93 6.79 -22.47 53.12
C GLY A 93 6.11 -23.23 51.99
N TYR A 94 6.41 -22.85 50.75
CA TYR A 94 5.95 -23.53 49.56
C TYR A 94 7.12 -24.08 48.76
N GLU A 95 6.92 -25.27 48.20
CA GLU A 95 7.90 -25.95 47.36
C GLU A 95 7.30 -26.24 45.99
N LEU A 96 8.19 -26.32 45.00
CA LEU A 96 7.82 -26.73 43.66
C LEU A 96 7.39 -28.21 43.65
N ASP A 97 6.32 -28.50 42.93
CA ASP A 97 5.78 -29.84 42.76
C ASP A 97 5.67 -30.21 41.28
N GLY A 98 5.62 -31.51 40.99
CA GLY A 98 5.52 -32.05 39.64
C GLY A 98 6.82 -32.63 39.08
N VAL A 99 6.71 -33.34 37.96
CA VAL A 99 7.80 -34.13 37.36
C VAL A 99 8.84 -33.30 36.59
N GLY A 100 8.53 -32.04 36.29
CA GLY A 100 9.40 -31.17 35.50
C GLY A 100 9.44 -31.56 34.03
N SER A 101 10.64 -31.77 33.48
CA SER A 101 10.82 -31.98 32.03
C SER A 101 10.00 -33.16 31.53
N MET A 102 9.16 -32.92 30.52
CA MET A 102 8.31 -33.94 29.91
C MET A 102 8.96 -34.64 28.71
N ALA A 103 10.27 -34.48 28.51
CA ALA A 103 11.00 -35.21 27.48
C ALA A 103 11.07 -36.72 27.82
N PRO A 104 10.92 -37.63 26.85
CA PRO A 104 10.68 -37.41 25.41
C PRO A 104 9.20 -37.33 25.01
N THR A 105 8.27 -37.41 25.96
CA THR A 105 6.81 -37.36 25.71
C THR A 105 6.38 -36.08 24.99
N VAL A 106 7.01 -34.95 25.36
CA VAL A 106 6.85 -33.65 24.71
C VAL A 106 8.12 -33.30 23.93
N GLY A 107 7.98 -33.05 22.63
CA GLY A 107 9.03 -32.46 21.80
C GLY A 107 8.85 -30.95 21.72
N PHE A 108 9.95 -30.17 21.76
CA PHE A 108 9.90 -28.71 21.75
C PHE A 108 10.92 -28.13 20.78
N VAL A 109 10.42 -27.58 19.67
CA VAL A 109 11.21 -26.91 18.64
C VAL A 109 11.15 -25.40 18.88
N MET A 110 12.31 -24.79 19.05
CA MET A 110 12.49 -23.36 19.26
C MET A 110 12.39 -22.57 17.95
N GLN A 111 12.18 -21.26 18.11
CA GLN A 111 12.15 -20.29 17.01
C GLN A 111 13.46 -20.29 16.21
N ASP A 112 14.60 -20.37 16.90
CA ASP A 112 15.91 -20.49 16.24
C ASP A 112 16.41 -21.94 16.32
N PRO A 113 16.37 -22.71 15.20
CA PRO A 113 16.86 -24.08 15.17
C PRO A 113 18.37 -24.17 15.43
N GLU A 114 19.15 -23.14 15.09
CA GLU A 114 20.61 -23.17 15.27
C GLU A 114 20.99 -23.20 16.76
N SER A 115 20.19 -22.55 17.60
CA SER A 115 20.36 -22.59 19.06
C SER A 115 20.17 -23.98 19.67
N GLN A 116 19.56 -24.93 18.96
CA GLN A 116 19.28 -26.28 19.44
C GLN A 116 20.20 -27.35 18.86
N PHE A 117 21.01 -27.06 17.84
CA PHE A 117 21.95 -28.04 17.31
C PHE A 117 23.13 -28.24 18.26
N LEU A 118 23.36 -29.49 18.65
CA LEU A 118 24.44 -29.86 19.57
C LEU A 118 25.53 -30.69 18.89
N SER A 119 25.24 -31.23 17.71
CA SER A 119 26.08 -32.21 17.03
C SER A 119 26.75 -31.65 15.77
N MET A 120 27.91 -32.22 15.42
CA MET A 120 28.67 -31.85 14.22
C MET A 120 28.19 -32.57 12.94
N SER A 121 27.16 -33.42 13.01
CA SER A 121 26.60 -34.08 11.83
C SER A 121 25.09 -34.27 11.93
N MET A 122 24.40 -34.28 10.78
CA MET A 122 22.96 -34.54 10.72
C MET A 122 22.58 -35.87 11.38
N LEU A 123 23.37 -36.92 11.12
CA LEU A 123 23.11 -38.25 11.66
C LEU A 123 23.18 -38.24 13.19
N HIS A 124 24.23 -37.62 13.75
CA HIS A 124 24.40 -37.56 15.20
C HIS A 124 23.29 -36.74 15.86
N GLU A 125 22.88 -35.63 15.22
CA GLU A 125 21.81 -34.76 15.71
C GLU A 125 20.48 -35.52 15.86
N VAL A 126 20.05 -36.25 14.83
CA VAL A 126 18.81 -37.05 14.91
C VAL A 126 18.95 -38.22 15.87
N SER A 127 20.16 -38.78 16.01
CA SER A 127 20.40 -39.91 16.89
C SER A 127 20.48 -39.55 18.38
N LEU A 128 20.78 -38.30 18.72
CA LEU A 128 21.14 -37.89 20.09
C LEU A 128 20.03 -38.21 21.09
N GLY A 129 18.80 -37.79 20.82
CA GLY A 129 17.65 -38.08 21.67
C GLY A 129 17.38 -39.58 21.80
N LEU A 130 17.56 -40.35 20.72
CA LEU A 130 17.38 -41.80 20.72
C LEU A 130 18.41 -42.53 21.57
N GLN A 131 19.66 -42.06 21.56
CA GLN A 131 20.73 -42.59 22.40
C GLN A 131 20.48 -42.29 23.87
N MET A 132 19.97 -41.09 24.19
CA MET A 132 19.58 -40.72 25.56
C MET A 132 18.42 -41.57 26.08
N MET A 133 17.54 -42.06 25.20
CA MET A 133 16.49 -43.03 25.53
C MET A 133 17.01 -44.46 25.74
N GLY A 134 18.30 -44.73 25.49
CA GLY A 134 18.92 -46.05 25.64
C GLY A 134 18.47 -47.08 24.59
N LEU A 135 18.05 -46.63 23.40
CA LEU A 135 17.60 -47.53 22.33
C LEU A 135 18.78 -48.27 21.69
N ASP A 136 18.52 -49.47 21.17
CA ASP A 136 19.53 -50.24 20.44
C ASP A 136 19.82 -49.64 19.05
N LYS A 137 20.98 -49.99 18.48
CA LYS A 137 21.44 -49.42 17.21
C LYS A 137 20.51 -49.73 16.03
N VAL A 138 19.83 -50.87 16.03
CA VAL A 138 18.92 -51.26 14.93
C VAL A 138 17.68 -50.37 14.97
N GLU A 139 17.07 -50.20 16.15
CA GLU A 139 15.92 -49.30 16.32
C GLU A 139 16.32 -47.84 16.08
N ILE A 140 17.49 -47.40 16.54
CA ILE A 140 18.01 -46.05 16.26
C ILE A 140 18.06 -45.79 14.75
N ASN A 141 18.72 -46.67 13.99
CA ASN A 141 18.86 -46.50 12.54
C ASN A 141 17.51 -46.50 11.81
N LYS A 142 16.59 -47.36 12.26
CA LYS A 142 15.21 -47.40 11.74
C LYS A 142 14.49 -46.07 11.98
N ARG A 143 14.53 -45.53 13.19
CA ARG A 143 13.85 -44.26 13.52
C ARG A 143 14.48 -43.05 12.86
N ILE A 144 15.80 -43.01 12.72
CA ILE A 144 16.50 -41.97 11.95
C ILE A 144 15.99 -41.97 10.50
N THR A 145 15.92 -43.16 9.89
CA THR A 145 15.44 -43.34 8.52
C THR A 145 14.00 -42.84 8.37
N GLU A 146 13.11 -43.31 9.24
CA GLU A 146 11.70 -42.90 9.26
C GLU A 146 11.55 -41.37 9.47
N ALA A 147 12.30 -40.79 10.42
CA ALA A 147 12.20 -39.37 10.74
C ALA A 147 12.69 -38.48 9.59
N LEU A 148 13.83 -38.82 8.97
CA LEU A 148 14.35 -38.09 7.80
C LEU A 148 13.40 -38.19 6.60
N ASP A 149 12.76 -39.34 6.39
CA ASP A 149 11.72 -39.49 5.36
C ASP A 149 10.50 -38.62 5.63
N MET A 150 10.02 -38.64 6.87
CA MET A 150 8.84 -37.89 7.27
C MET A 150 8.99 -36.40 6.98
N VAL A 151 10.20 -35.86 7.12
CA VAL A 151 10.47 -34.44 6.85
C VAL A 151 10.98 -34.15 5.45
N GLY A 152 11.07 -35.13 4.54
CA GLY A 152 11.56 -34.90 3.18
C GLY A 152 13.08 -34.65 3.07
N LEU A 153 13.84 -35.18 4.02
CA LEU A 153 15.32 -35.22 4.01
C LEU A 153 15.85 -36.64 3.73
N GLY A 154 15.00 -37.55 3.26
CA GLY A 154 15.33 -38.95 2.99
C GLY A 154 16.47 -39.14 1.97
N GLN A 155 16.72 -38.16 1.10
CA GLN A 155 17.84 -38.14 0.15
C GLN A 155 19.22 -37.98 0.82
N TYR A 156 19.26 -37.45 2.05
CA TYR A 156 20.50 -37.23 2.78
C TYR A 156 20.93 -38.43 3.63
N ARG A 157 20.14 -39.50 3.71
CA ARG A 157 20.39 -40.65 4.60
C ARG A 157 21.82 -41.20 4.51
N ASP A 158 22.28 -41.48 3.29
CA ASP A 158 23.58 -42.12 3.06
C ASP A 158 24.78 -41.21 3.37
N VAL A 159 24.54 -39.89 3.41
CA VAL A 159 25.55 -38.86 3.61
C VAL A 159 25.37 -38.08 4.92
N ALA A 160 24.32 -38.37 5.70
CA ALA A 160 23.95 -37.62 6.91
C ALA A 160 25.07 -37.60 7.97
N GLY A 161 25.93 -38.62 8.01
CA GLY A 161 27.08 -38.66 8.91
C GLY A 161 28.21 -37.70 8.53
N ARG A 162 28.19 -37.12 7.32
CA ARG A 162 29.23 -36.24 6.77
C ARG A 162 28.77 -34.79 6.61
N ILE A 163 27.47 -34.53 6.67
CA ILE A 163 26.91 -33.18 6.51
C ILE A 163 26.82 -32.53 7.88
N HIS A 164 27.46 -31.38 8.03
CA HIS A 164 27.35 -30.57 9.22
C HIS A 164 26.02 -29.78 9.21
N PRO A 165 25.25 -29.67 10.33
CA PRO A 165 23.98 -28.93 10.34
C PRO A 165 24.09 -27.49 9.82
N ALA A 166 25.22 -26.81 10.06
CA ALA A 166 25.48 -25.47 9.55
C ALA A 166 25.52 -25.35 8.01
N GLU A 167 25.81 -26.44 7.29
CA GLU A 167 25.86 -26.49 5.82
C GLU A 167 24.47 -26.57 5.17
N LEU A 168 23.44 -26.90 5.96
CA LEU A 168 22.07 -26.99 5.48
C LEU A 168 21.45 -25.61 5.25
N SER A 169 20.51 -25.52 4.31
CA SER A 169 19.68 -24.32 4.18
C SER A 169 18.81 -24.12 5.43
N GLY A 170 18.32 -22.90 5.70
CA GLY A 170 17.46 -22.64 6.86
C GLY A 170 16.23 -23.56 6.95
N GLY A 171 15.56 -23.84 5.82
CA GLY A 171 14.44 -24.79 5.77
C GLY A 171 14.85 -26.22 6.05
N GLN A 172 16.05 -26.63 5.58
CA GLN A 172 16.60 -27.95 5.88
C GLN A 172 17.03 -28.08 7.35
N LYS A 173 17.59 -27.02 7.95
CA LYS A 173 17.87 -26.94 9.39
C LYS A 173 16.59 -27.13 10.19
N GLN A 174 15.53 -26.42 9.83
CA GLN A 174 14.23 -26.57 10.51
C GLN A 174 13.68 -27.99 10.41
N ARG A 175 13.75 -28.60 9.22
CA ARG A 175 13.33 -29.98 9.01
C ARG A 175 14.17 -30.97 9.80
N LEU A 176 15.49 -30.76 9.87
CA LEU A 176 16.40 -31.60 10.65
C LEU A 176 16.07 -31.55 12.15
N ILE A 177 15.84 -30.36 12.71
CA ILE A 177 15.47 -30.26 14.13
C ILE A 177 14.09 -30.87 14.40
N ILE A 178 13.12 -30.69 13.50
CA ILE A 178 11.82 -31.38 13.60
C ILE A 178 12.03 -32.90 13.56
N ALA A 179 12.89 -33.41 12.67
CA ALA A 179 13.20 -34.84 12.58
C ALA A 179 13.86 -35.39 13.85
N SER A 180 14.75 -34.64 14.51
CA SER A 180 15.39 -35.10 15.75
C SER A 180 14.37 -35.30 16.88
N PHE A 181 13.37 -34.42 16.99
CA PHE A 181 12.27 -34.60 17.92
C PHE A 181 11.32 -35.73 17.49
N LEU A 182 10.94 -35.80 16.22
CA LEU A 182 10.03 -36.84 15.72
C LEU A 182 10.60 -38.25 15.84
N ALA A 183 11.91 -38.41 15.71
CA ALA A 183 12.58 -39.69 15.90
C ALA A 183 12.29 -40.26 17.30
N MET A 184 12.17 -39.41 18.32
CA MET A 184 11.82 -39.83 19.68
C MET A 184 10.37 -40.29 19.83
N ARG A 185 9.51 -40.05 18.82
CA ARG A 185 8.06 -40.33 18.78
C ARG A 185 7.28 -39.66 19.95
N PRO A 186 7.33 -38.32 20.05
CA PRO A 186 6.60 -37.59 21.08
C PRO A 186 5.08 -37.72 20.89
N LYS A 187 4.32 -37.62 21.99
CA LYS A 187 2.85 -37.56 21.95
C LYS A 187 2.34 -36.15 21.70
N LEU A 188 3.11 -35.15 22.12
CA LEU A 188 2.87 -33.73 21.93
C LEU A 188 4.10 -33.07 21.30
N LEU A 189 3.91 -32.37 20.19
CA LEU A 189 4.96 -31.56 19.56
C LEU A 189 4.60 -30.08 19.67
N ILE A 190 5.48 -29.31 20.31
CA ILE A 190 5.38 -27.87 20.43
C ILE A 190 6.37 -27.24 19.44
N LEU A 191 5.86 -26.31 18.64
CA LEU A 191 6.60 -25.61 17.60
C LEU A 191 6.46 -24.11 17.86
N ASP A 192 7.51 -23.47 18.36
CA ASP A 192 7.50 -22.04 18.63
C ASP A 192 8.03 -21.26 17.42
N GLU A 193 7.14 -20.69 16.61
CA GLU A 193 7.47 -19.94 15.39
C GLU A 193 8.44 -20.66 14.43
N PRO A 194 8.17 -21.93 14.08
CA PRO A 194 9.12 -22.78 13.34
C PRO A 194 9.35 -22.34 11.89
N THR A 195 8.66 -21.30 11.42
CA THR A 195 8.64 -20.90 10.01
C THR A 195 8.97 -19.42 9.80
N SER A 196 9.37 -18.71 10.85
CA SER A 196 9.60 -17.27 10.77
C SER A 196 10.72 -16.89 9.81
N ASP A 197 11.78 -17.69 9.68
CA ASP A 197 12.94 -17.37 8.83
C ASP A 197 12.94 -18.13 7.47
N LEU A 198 11.79 -18.67 7.06
CA LEU A 198 11.64 -19.43 5.80
C LEU A 198 10.91 -18.62 4.74
N ASP A 199 11.25 -18.87 3.47
CA ASP A 199 10.48 -18.34 2.34
C ASP A 199 9.09 -19.02 2.24
N PRO A 200 8.13 -18.45 1.50
CA PRO A 200 6.76 -18.98 1.45
C PRO A 200 6.66 -20.46 1.05
N ALA A 201 7.47 -20.90 0.08
CA ALA A 201 7.53 -22.29 -0.34
C ALA A 201 8.08 -23.21 0.77
N GLY A 202 9.20 -22.84 1.41
CA GLY A 202 9.78 -23.59 2.52
C GLY A 202 8.83 -23.66 3.72
N LYS A 203 8.14 -22.56 4.03
CA LYS A 203 7.10 -22.50 5.07
C LYS A 203 5.96 -23.46 4.80
N LEU A 204 5.40 -23.44 3.59
CA LEU A 204 4.32 -24.37 3.19
C LEU A 204 4.78 -25.83 3.23
N GLU A 205 6.00 -26.12 2.81
CA GLU A 205 6.57 -27.47 2.85
C GLU A 205 6.68 -27.98 4.29
N VAL A 206 7.24 -27.18 5.21
CA VAL A 206 7.33 -27.52 6.63
C VAL A 206 5.94 -27.71 7.24
N MET A 207 5.00 -26.81 6.96
CA MET A 207 3.64 -26.93 7.49
C MET A 207 2.89 -28.14 6.94
N LYS A 208 3.09 -28.49 5.66
CA LYS A 208 2.50 -29.70 5.06
C LYS A 208 3.05 -30.95 5.74
N THR A 209 4.35 -31.01 5.98
CA THR A 209 4.99 -32.08 6.77
C THR A 209 4.35 -32.23 8.14
N ILE A 210 4.19 -31.13 8.89
CA ILE A 210 3.55 -31.12 10.22
C ILE A 210 2.09 -31.63 10.14
N ALA A 211 1.34 -31.22 9.14
CA ALA A 211 -0.05 -31.65 8.93
C ALA A 211 -0.16 -33.13 8.56
N ASP A 212 0.75 -33.64 7.70
CA ASP A 212 0.79 -35.04 7.31
C ASP A 212 1.20 -35.94 8.49
N LEU A 213 2.10 -35.45 9.35
CA LEU A 213 2.47 -36.12 10.60
C LEU A 213 1.27 -36.28 11.53
N ARG A 214 0.52 -35.20 11.79
CA ARG A 214 -0.70 -35.24 12.61
C ARG A 214 -1.65 -36.36 12.17
N LYS A 215 -1.91 -36.45 10.86
CA LYS A 215 -2.83 -37.45 10.29
C LYS A 215 -2.36 -38.89 10.49
N LYS A 216 -1.05 -39.14 10.49
CA LYS A 216 -0.48 -40.49 10.58
C LYS A 216 -0.29 -40.98 12.02
N SER A 217 -0.01 -40.09 12.98
CA SER A 217 0.40 -40.46 14.33
C SER A 217 -0.57 -40.06 15.45
N ASN A 218 -1.71 -39.43 15.13
CA ASN A 218 -2.64 -38.86 16.12
C ASN A 218 -1.93 -37.97 17.18
N MET A 219 -0.84 -37.32 16.75
CA MET A 219 0.00 -36.49 17.61
C MET A 219 -0.70 -35.17 17.92
N THR A 220 -0.60 -34.71 19.17
CA THR A 220 -1.07 -33.39 19.57
C THR A 220 -0.05 -32.34 19.13
N ILE A 221 -0.49 -31.21 18.61
CA ILE A 221 0.40 -30.17 18.08
C ILE A 221 0.03 -28.82 18.70
N ILE A 222 1.04 -28.13 19.22
CA ILE A 222 0.93 -26.71 19.60
C ILE A 222 1.85 -25.93 18.66
N LEU A 223 1.28 -24.99 17.92
CA LEU A 223 2.01 -24.11 17.03
C LEU A 223 1.87 -22.67 17.50
N VAL A 224 2.98 -22.03 17.85
CA VAL A 224 3.02 -20.58 17.97
C VAL A 224 3.33 -20.02 16.60
N GLU A 225 2.43 -19.19 16.05
CA GLU A 225 2.69 -18.56 14.76
C GLU A 225 1.90 -17.24 14.60
N HIS A 226 2.47 -16.33 13.81
CA HIS A 226 1.89 -15.02 13.53
C HIS A 226 1.14 -14.97 12.20
N ASN A 227 1.46 -15.86 11.26
CA ASN A 227 0.82 -15.88 9.96
C ASN A 227 -0.62 -16.46 10.03
N PRO A 228 -1.65 -15.68 9.69
CA PRO A 228 -3.04 -16.11 9.79
C PRO A 228 -3.42 -17.19 8.76
N ASP A 229 -2.77 -17.23 7.59
CA ASP A 229 -3.05 -18.22 6.55
C ASP A 229 -2.67 -19.63 7.02
N VAL A 230 -1.56 -19.73 7.77
CA VAL A 230 -1.15 -20.98 8.42
C VAL A 230 -2.17 -21.38 9.48
N MET A 231 -2.56 -20.45 10.34
CA MET A 231 -3.50 -20.73 11.42
C MET A 231 -4.89 -21.13 10.90
N LEU A 232 -5.41 -20.45 9.88
CA LEU A 232 -6.68 -20.79 9.23
C LEU A 232 -6.67 -22.19 8.59
N LYS A 233 -5.54 -22.59 8.02
CA LYS A 233 -5.44 -23.83 7.25
C LYS A 233 -5.21 -25.07 8.10
N PHE A 234 -4.49 -24.94 9.22
CA PHE A 234 -3.99 -26.10 9.97
C PHE A 234 -4.48 -26.21 11.41
N ALA A 235 -4.83 -25.10 12.07
CA ALA A 235 -5.24 -25.13 13.48
C ALA A 235 -6.73 -25.51 13.62
N ASP A 236 -7.06 -26.37 14.59
CA ASP A 236 -8.46 -26.66 14.94
C ASP A 236 -9.03 -25.54 15.81
N ARG A 237 -8.19 -25.02 16.71
CA ARG A 237 -8.49 -23.94 17.66
C ARG A 237 -7.30 -23.00 17.75
N ILE A 238 -7.59 -21.73 18.00
CA ILE A 238 -6.58 -20.69 18.22
C ILE A 238 -6.79 -20.10 19.61
N ALA A 239 -5.71 -20.01 20.39
CA ALA A 239 -5.64 -19.23 21.62
C ALA A 239 -4.93 -17.90 21.36
N VAL A 240 -5.59 -16.79 21.68
CA VAL A 240 -5.04 -15.44 21.56
C VAL A 240 -4.50 -15.01 22.93
N MET A 241 -3.21 -14.70 22.97
CA MET A 241 -2.53 -14.24 24.18
C MET A 241 -2.24 -12.73 24.14
N TYR A 242 -2.59 -12.03 25.22
CA TYR A 242 -2.31 -10.62 25.40
C TYR A 242 -1.98 -10.32 26.87
N GLY A 243 -0.86 -9.62 27.12
CA GLY A 243 -0.46 -9.20 28.46
C GLY A 243 -0.31 -10.34 29.48
N GLY A 244 0.13 -11.52 29.05
CA GLY A 244 0.27 -12.70 29.91
C GLY A 244 -1.02 -13.45 30.17
N LYS A 245 -2.13 -13.12 29.50
CA LYS A 245 -3.43 -13.78 29.64
C LYS A 245 -3.86 -14.39 28.31
N ILE A 246 -4.65 -15.47 28.37
CA ILE A 246 -5.43 -15.91 27.20
C ILE A 246 -6.73 -15.10 27.19
N VAL A 247 -6.89 -14.25 26.19
CA VAL A 247 -8.05 -13.36 26.07
C VAL A 247 -9.19 -13.98 25.28
N GLN A 248 -8.87 -14.88 24.34
CA GLN A 248 -9.87 -15.58 23.55
C GLN A 248 -9.35 -16.94 23.09
N ILE A 249 -10.26 -17.92 23.03
CA ILE A 249 -10.01 -19.23 22.43
C ILE A 249 -11.22 -19.60 21.59
N GLY A 250 -11.00 -20.06 20.36
CA GLY A 250 -12.08 -20.49 19.48
C GLY A 250 -11.57 -21.14 18.21
N LYS A 251 -12.47 -21.58 17.34
CA LYS A 251 -12.08 -22.03 16.00
C LYS A 251 -11.53 -20.86 15.19
N PRO A 252 -10.58 -21.08 14.26
CA PRO A 252 -10.03 -20.01 13.43
C PRO A 252 -11.10 -19.13 12.77
N LEU A 253 -12.10 -19.75 12.13
CA LEU A 253 -13.15 -19.01 11.43
C LEU A 253 -13.99 -18.13 12.36
N GLU A 254 -14.38 -18.65 13.53
CA GLU A 254 -15.14 -17.90 14.52
C GLU A 254 -14.32 -16.74 15.09
N LEU A 255 -13.01 -16.95 15.29
CA LEU A 255 -12.10 -15.96 15.85
C LEU A 255 -11.84 -14.82 14.87
N TYR A 256 -11.46 -15.14 13.62
CA TYR A 256 -11.15 -14.15 12.59
C TYR A 256 -12.38 -13.42 12.04
N SER A 257 -13.60 -13.94 12.28
CA SER A 257 -14.84 -13.22 11.97
C SER A 257 -15.09 -11.97 12.85
N LYS A 258 -14.28 -11.75 13.89
CA LYS A 258 -14.41 -10.62 14.83
C LYS A 258 -13.17 -9.71 14.76
N PRO A 259 -12.97 -8.95 13.66
CA PRO A 259 -11.75 -8.18 13.45
C PRO A 259 -11.52 -7.11 14.52
N ASP A 260 -12.56 -6.48 15.06
CA ASP A 260 -12.42 -5.37 16.03
C ASP A 260 -11.76 -5.81 17.34
N ILE A 261 -12.14 -6.98 17.85
CA ILE A 261 -11.56 -7.55 19.08
C ILE A 261 -10.08 -7.90 18.85
N LEU A 262 -9.76 -8.46 17.68
CA LEU A 262 -8.39 -8.86 17.36
C LEU A 262 -7.48 -7.65 17.10
N ARG A 263 -8.01 -6.54 16.56
CA ARG A 263 -7.30 -5.26 16.45
C ARG A 263 -6.92 -4.70 17.82
N GLU A 264 -7.83 -4.75 18.80
CA GLU A 264 -7.56 -4.30 20.16
C GLU A 264 -6.34 -5.03 20.76
N TYR A 265 -6.24 -6.34 20.50
CA TYR A 265 -5.13 -7.18 20.97
C TYR A 265 -3.90 -7.17 20.06
N ASN A 266 -3.89 -6.39 18.97
CA ASN A 266 -2.80 -6.29 17.99
C ASN A 266 -2.41 -7.64 17.37
N VAL A 267 -3.41 -8.48 17.09
CA VAL A 267 -3.22 -9.75 16.38
C VAL A 267 -3.22 -9.50 14.88
N TYR A 268 -2.36 -10.22 14.16
CA TYR A 268 -2.32 -10.14 12.69
C TYR A 268 -3.63 -10.67 12.10
N LEU A 269 -4.26 -9.89 11.22
CA LEU A 269 -5.52 -10.24 10.58
C LEU A 269 -5.31 -10.76 9.15
N PRO A 270 -6.07 -11.77 8.70
CA PRO A 270 -6.24 -12.04 7.27
C PRO A 270 -6.88 -10.82 6.57
N ASP A 271 -6.49 -10.54 5.31
CA ASP A 271 -7.06 -9.42 4.54
C ASP A 271 -8.60 -9.54 4.44
N VAL A 272 -9.10 -10.77 4.29
CA VAL A 272 -10.55 -11.08 4.21
C VAL A 272 -11.27 -10.74 5.52
N SER A 273 -10.60 -10.81 6.67
CA SER A 273 -11.20 -10.43 7.95
C SER A 273 -11.44 -8.93 8.04
N GLU A 274 -10.58 -8.12 7.44
CA GLU A 274 -10.80 -6.67 7.30
C GLU A 274 -11.98 -6.34 6.39
N LEU A 275 -12.32 -7.26 5.49
CA LEU A 275 -13.41 -7.15 4.53
C LEU A 275 -14.63 -8.01 4.91
N SER A 276 -14.73 -8.44 6.17
CA SER A 276 -15.73 -9.41 6.64
C SER A 276 -17.19 -8.98 6.46
N ASP A 277 -17.46 -7.67 6.36
CA ASP A 277 -18.77 -7.12 6.02
C ASP A 277 -19.19 -7.47 4.57
N TYR A 278 -18.22 -7.61 3.67
CA TYR A 278 -18.43 -7.77 2.24
C TYR A 278 -18.05 -9.15 1.71
N PHE A 279 -17.16 -9.85 2.41
CA PHE A 279 -16.74 -11.21 2.07
C PHE A 279 -16.95 -12.15 3.26
N SER A 280 -17.25 -13.39 2.94
CA SER A 280 -17.11 -14.49 3.89
C SER A 280 -15.64 -14.91 3.97
N LEU A 281 -15.27 -15.63 5.03
CA LEU A 281 -13.89 -16.09 5.25
C LEU A 281 -13.41 -17.12 4.21
N ASP A 282 -14.33 -17.75 3.46
CA ASP A 282 -14.04 -18.60 2.30
C ASP A 282 -13.91 -17.79 1.00
N GLU A 283 -13.69 -16.47 1.11
CA GLU A 283 -13.53 -15.54 0.01
C GLU A 283 -14.82 -15.36 -0.84
N THR A 284 -15.97 -15.85 -0.38
CA THR A 284 -17.25 -15.67 -1.10
C THR A 284 -17.80 -14.25 -0.93
N PRO A 285 -18.15 -13.54 -2.01
CA PRO A 285 -18.72 -12.20 -1.93
C PRO A 285 -20.15 -12.23 -1.35
N LYS A 286 -20.44 -11.35 -0.40
CA LYS A 286 -21.77 -11.14 0.23
C LYS A 286 -22.57 -10.01 -0.42
N PHE A 287 -22.09 -9.48 -1.54
CA PHE A 287 -22.70 -8.38 -2.28
C PHE A 287 -23.00 -8.81 -3.71
N GLN A 288 -23.91 -8.09 -4.37
CA GLN A 288 -24.17 -8.32 -5.79
C GLN A 288 -23.04 -7.70 -6.63
N LEU A 289 -22.51 -8.50 -7.55
CA LEU A 289 -21.47 -8.08 -8.46
C LEU A 289 -22.08 -7.23 -9.58
N GLU A 290 -21.65 -5.98 -9.66
CA GLU A 290 -21.95 -5.07 -10.77
C GLU A 290 -20.66 -4.59 -11.41
N LYS A 291 -20.70 -4.33 -12.72
CA LYS A 291 -19.55 -3.76 -13.42
C LYS A 291 -19.20 -2.41 -12.80
N SER A 292 -17.94 -2.26 -12.43
CA SER A 292 -17.44 -1.05 -11.79
C SER A 292 -16.33 -0.42 -12.61
N SER A 293 -16.41 0.90 -12.74
CA SER A 293 -15.37 1.75 -13.32
C SER A 293 -14.33 2.17 -12.29
N PHE A 294 -14.44 1.71 -11.03
CA PHE A 294 -13.50 2.02 -9.97
C PHE A 294 -12.07 1.62 -10.37
N VAL A 295 -11.15 2.54 -10.15
CA VAL A 295 -9.72 2.27 -10.28
C VAL A 295 -9.03 2.82 -9.02
N PRO A 296 -8.21 2.01 -8.33
CA PRO A 296 -7.52 2.49 -7.14
C PRO A 296 -6.54 3.63 -7.46
N GLU A 297 -6.37 4.54 -6.50
CA GLU A 297 -5.39 5.63 -6.60
C GLU A 297 -4.02 5.15 -6.11
N ARG A 298 -3.08 5.03 -7.05
CA ARG A 298 -1.70 4.66 -6.75
C ARG A 298 -0.79 5.83 -7.12
N LYS A 299 -0.64 6.81 -6.23
CA LYS A 299 0.33 7.90 -6.39
C LYS A 299 1.73 7.33 -6.70
N THR A 300 2.28 7.72 -7.84
CA THR A 300 3.68 7.52 -8.24
C THR A 300 4.31 8.90 -8.40
N ARG A 301 5.41 9.17 -7.68
CA ARG A 301 6.21 10.36 -7.94
C ARG A 301 7.08 10.06 -9.16
N ALA A 302 6.86 10.74 -10.28
CA ALA A 302 7.83 10.75 -11.36
C ALA A 302 8.98 11.67 -10.95
N ARG A 303 10.19 11.13 -10.79
CA ARG A 303 11.40 11.91 -10.55
C ARG A 303 12.48 11.41 -11.49
N THR A 304 12.89 12.21 -12.45
CA THR A 304 13.77 11.77 -13.54
C THR A 304 15.25 11.54 -13.14
N ASP A 305 15.64 11.88 -11.90
CA ASP A 305 17.03 11.80 -11.47
C ASP A 305 17.38 10.39 -10.97
N ARG A 306 18.20 9.68 -11.74
CA ARG A 306 18.70 8.34 -11.40
C ARG A 306 19.71 8.40 -10.25
N ILE A 307 19.52 7.59 -9.22
CA ILE A 307 20.42 7.49 -8.06
C ILE A 307 21.18 6.15 -8.01
N ILE A 308 20.64 5.09 -8.61
CA ILE A 308 21.34 3.81 -8.80
C ILE A 308 21.24 3.41 -10.28
N ASP A 309 22.38 3.07 -10.89
CA ASP A 309 22.51 2.55 -12.25
C ASP A 309 23.43 1.32 -12.23
N VAL A 310 22.85 0.15 -12.44
CA VAL A 310 23.50 -1.16 -12.46
C VAL A 310 23.40 -1.71 -13.88
N ARG A 311 24.52 -2.11 -14.48
CA ARG A 311 24.57 -2.60 -15.87
C ARG A 311 25.34 -3.92 -15.98
N GLY A 312 24.64 -4.99 -16.35
CA GLY A 312 25.23 -6.30 -16.64
C GLY A 312 26.05 -6.89 -15.48
N VAL A 313 25.65 -6.62 -14.24
CA VAL A 313 26.46 -6.91 -13.05
C VAL A 313 26.41 -8.38 -12.70
N SER A 314 27.60 -8.94 -12.49
CA SER A 314 27.79 -10.33 -12.08
C SER A 314 28.61 -10.40 -10.80
N PHE A 315 28.34 -11.43 -9.99
CA PHE A 315 29.04 -11.67 -8.74
C PHE A 315 29.14 -13.16 -8.46
N SER A 316 30.35 -13.62 -8.14
CA SER A 316 30.60 -14.98 -7.69
C SER A 316 31.32 -14.97 -6.34
N TYR A 317 30.88 -15.84 -5.43
CA TYR A 317 31.55 -16.10 -4.17
C TYR A 317 32.83 -16.92 -4.38
N PRO A 318 33.79 -16.90 -3.43
CA PRO A 318 35.05 -17.63 -3.55
C PRO A 318 34.91 -19.16 -3.68
N ASP A 319 33.79 -19.71 -3.21
CA ASP A 319 33.42 -21.12 -3.33
C ASP A 319 32.95 -21.51 -4.76
N GLY A 320 32.88 -20.55 -5.67
CA GLY A 320 32.41 -20.74 -7.05
C GLY A 320 30.91 -20.48 -7.24
N THR A 321 30.16 -20.18 -6.17
CA THR A 321 28.73 -19.90 -6.26
C THR A 321 28.49 -18.59 -7.01
N LYS A 322 27.93 -18.66 -8.22
CA LYS A 322 27.52 -17.49 -9.01
C LYS A 322 26.18 -16.96 -8.49
N ALA A 323 26.23 -15.85 -7.75
CA ALA A 323 25.08 -15.29 -7.06
C ALA A 323 24.36 -14.19 -7.85
N LEU A 324 25.07 -13.47 -8.72
CA LEU A 324 24.48 -12.51 -9.67
C LEU A 324 24.99 -12.81 -11.08
N ASP A 325 24.10 -12.73 -12.07
CA ASP A 325 24.37 -13.01 -13.46
C ASP A 325 23.73 -11.94 -14.36
N GLY A 326 24.55 -10.98 -14.82
CA GLY A 326 24.10 -9.98 -15.79
C GLY A 326 22.98 -9.04 -15.32
N ILE A 327 22.91 -8.70 -14.04
CA ILE A 327 21.86 -7.84 -13.48
C ILE A 327 21.95 -6.41 -14.05
N THR A 328 20.83 -5.90 -14.55
CA THR A 328 20.68 -4.50 -14.96
C THR A 328 19.49 -3.90 -14.22
N LEU A 329 19.71 -2.82 -13.47
CA LEU A 329 18.69 -2.19 -12.62
C LEU A 329 18.94 -0.69 -12.54
N GLU A 330 17.87 0.09 -12.74
CA GLU A 330 17.88 1.54 -12.61
C GLU A 330 16.88 1.96 -11.52
N VAL A 331 17.31 2.82 -10.59
CA VAL A 331 16.46 3.36 -9.51
C VAL A 331 16.53 4.87 -9.51
N GLU A 332 15.36 5.51 -9.46
CA GLU A 332 15.19 6.95 -9.38
C GLU A 332 15.22 7.44 -7.93
N LYS A 333 15.64 8.70 -7.73
CA LYS A 333 15.76 9.31 -6.42
C LYS A 333 14.40 9.44 -5.73
N GLY A 334 14.27 8.84 -4.56
CA GLY A 334 13.03 8.85 -3.77
C GLY A 334 12.03 7.77 -4.18
N GLU A 335 12.41 6.78 -4.98
CA GLU A 335 11.60 5.57 -5.17
C GLU A 335 11.58 4.69 -3.92
N MET A 336 10.47 3.97 -3.74
CA MET A 336 10.32 2.90 -2.75
C MET A 336 10.02 1.60 -3.49
N ILE A 337 11.04 0.74 -3.57
CA ILE A 337 11.05 -0.47 -4.41
C ILE A 337 11.14 -1.71 -3.53
N ALA A 338 10.35 -2.73 -3.87
CA ALA A 338 10.52 -4.07 -3.31
C ALA A 338 11.47 -4.92 -4.18
N ILE A 339 12.43 -5.61 -3.58
CA ILE A 339 13.23 -6.66 -4.22
C ILE A 339 12.79 -8.00 -3.62
N VAL A 340 12.21 -8.86 -4.46
CA VAL A 340 11.51 -10.07 -4.01
C VAL A 340 12.03 -11.31 -4.75
N GLY A 341 11.76 -12.49 -4.19
CA GLY A 341 12.09 -13.79 -4.80
C GLY A 341 12.57 -14.81 -3.77
N GLN A 342 12.71 -16.07 -4.19
CA GLN A 342 13.13 -17.19 -3.34
C GLN A 342 14.47 -16.98 -2.62
N ASN A 343 14.70 -17.73 -1.54
CA ASN A 343 16.00 -17.73 -0.88
C ASN A 343 17.11 -18.20 -1.84
N GLY A 344 18.28 -17.56 -1.75
CA GLY A 344 19.40 -17.81 -2.66
C GLY A 344 19.25 -17.20 -4.07
N SER A 345 18.22 -16.39 -4.35
CA SER A 345 18.06 -15.75 -5.66
C SER A 345 19.04 -14.60 -5.96
N GLY A 346 19.86 -14.18 -4.99
CA GLY A 346 20.86 -13.12 -5.15
C GLY A 346 20.49 -11.76 -4.51
N LYS A 347 19.32 -11.61 -3.88
CA LYS A 347 18.82 -10.34 -3.30
C LYS A 347 19.79 -9.68 -2.30
N SER A 348 20.22 -10.42 -1.29
CA SER A 348 21.17 -9.91 -0.29
C SER A 348 22.57 -9.69 -0.90
N THR A 349 22.95 -10.45 -1.93
CA THR A 349 24.21 -10.22 -2.67
C THR A 349 24.16 -8.92 -3.47
N LEU A 350 23.08 -8.69 -4.22
CA LEU A 350 22.84 -7.43 -4.93
C LEU A 350 22.90 -6.26 -3.95
N SER A 351 22.28 -6.40 -2.78
CA SER A 351 22.24 -5.35 -1.77
C SER A 351 23.60 -5.08 -1.11
N LYS A 352 24.44 -6.12 -0.93
CA LYS A 352 25.85 -5.97 -0.52
C LYS A 352 26.69 -5.24 -1.57
N VAL A 353 26.42 -5.46 -2.87
CA VAL A 353 27.07 -4.72 -3.95
C VAL A 353 26.61 -3.25 -3.94
N LEU A 354 25.30 -3.00 -3.81
CA LEU A 354 24.71 -1.66 -3.77
C LEU A 354 25.12 -0.83 -2.55
N SER A 355 25.45 -1.46 -1.43
CA SER A 355 25.97 -0.80 -0.22
C SER A 355 27.50 -0.64 -0.20
N GLY A 356 28.19 -1.19 -1.20
CA GLY A 356 29.66 -1.15 -1.28
C GLY A 356 30.39 -2.16 -0.39
N ILE A 357 29.66 -3.00 0.35
CA ILE A 357 30.21 -4.09 1.18
C ILE A 357 30.96 -5.09 0.30
N ALA A 358 30.39 -5.46 -0.84
CA ALA A 358 30.97 -6.36 -1.83
C ALA A 358 31.38 -5.61 -3.10
N ALA A 359 32.47 -6.03 -3.74
CA ALA A 359 32.84 -5.54 -5.08
C ALA A 359 32.19 -6.42 -6.15
N PRO A 360 31.62 -5.85 -7.22
CA PRO A 360 31.11 -6.65 -8.33
C PRO A 360 32.26 -7.43 -9.01
N SER A 361 31.97 -8.65 -9.48
CA SER A 361 32.94 -9.46 -10.25
C SER A 361 33.01 -9.05 -11.73
N GLY A 362 31.93 -8.43 -12.24
CA GLY A 362 31.84 -7.90 -13.59
C GLY A 362 30.65 -6.95 -13.74
N GLY A 363 30.56 -6.25 -14.88
CA GLY A 363 29.57 -5.19 -15.12
C GLY A 363 29.94 -3.86 -14.45
N ALA A 364 29.02 -2.90 -14.47
CA ALA A 364 29.21 -1.57 -13.91
C ALA A 364 28.11 -1.21 -12.91
N VAL A 365 28.50 -0.62 -11.77
CA VAL A 365 27.59 -0.16 -10.72
C VAL A 365 27.93 1.28 -10.36
N ASN A 366 26.98 2.19 -10.54
CA ASN A 366 27.06 3.59 -10.11
C ASN A 366 25.94 3.89 -9.12
N ILE A 367 26.29 4.44 -7.97
CA ILE A 367 25.37 4.72 -6.86
C ILE A 367 25.68 6.11 -6.32
N ALA A 368 24.69 7.01 -6.30
CA ALA A 368 24.85 8.40 -5.89
C ALA A 368 26.04 9.10 -6.59
N GLY A 369 26.27 8.78 -7.88
CA GLY A 369 27.39 9.30 -8.68
C GLY A 369 28.76 8.64 -8.42
N LEU A 370 28.86 7.64 -7.54
CA LEU A 370 30.09 6.94 -7.19
C LEU A 370 30.11 5.52 -7.79
N SER A 371 31.26 5.07 -8.31
CA SER A 371 31.39 3.71 -8.84
C SER A 371 31.68 2.68 -7.74
N ALA A 372 30.89 1.61 -7.65
CA ALA A 372 31.21 0.49 -6.77
C ALA A 372 32.37 -0.38 -7.30
N ASN A 373 32.69 -0.28 -8.59
CA ASN A 373 33.82 -0.98 -9.20
C ASN A 373 35.17 -0.41 -8.70
N SER A 374 35.22 0.90 -8.45
CA SER A 374 36.41 1.58 -7.94
C SER A 374 36.54 1.40 -6.42
N ARG A 375 37.68 0.88 -5.95
CA ARG A 375 37.91 0.69 -4.50
C ARG A 375 37.89 1.99 -3.71
N SER A 376 38.37 3.10 -4.28
CA SER A 376 38.43 4.40 -3.61
C SER A 376 37.05 5.04 -3.48
N GLU A 377 36.20 4.92 -4.50
CA GLU A 377 34.84 5.45 -4.51
C GLU A 377 33.89 4.55 -3.71
N ARG A 378 34.00 3.23 -3.86
CA ARG A 378 33.22 2.25 -3.09
C ARG A 378 33.34 2.45 -1.58
N ARG A 379 34.51 2.86 -1.08
CA ARG A 379 34.73 3.17 0.35
C ARG A 379 33.91 4.37 0.86
N LYS A 380 33.40 5.21 -0.04
CA LYS A 380 32.55 6.37 0.29
C LYS A 380 31.06 6.03 0.23
N LEU A 381 30.66 4.92 -0.41
CA LEU A 381 29.25 4.51 -0.52
C LEU A 381 28.52 4.39 0.82
N PRO A 382 29.14 3.91 1.93
CA PRO A 382 28.46 3.86 3.22
C PRO A 382 28.03 5.23 3.78
N LEU A 383 28.52 6.34 3.22
CA LEU A 383 28.06 7.70 3.56
C LEU A 383 26.71 8.04 2.90
N HIS A 384 26.39 7.39 1.79
CA HIS A 384 25.18 7.63 1.00
C HIS A 384 24.13 6.51 1.17
N VAL A 385 24.59 5.29 1.46
CA VAL A 385 23.76 4.09 1.55
C VAL A 385 23.73 3.56 2.97
N GLY A 386 22.58 3.64 3.62
CA GLY A 386 22.29 2.90 4.85
C GLY A 386 21.88 1.46 4.52
N TYR A 387 22.39 0.50 5.28
CA TYR A 387 22.04 -0.92 5.14
C TYR A 387 21.57 -1.48 6.48
N VAL A 388 20.34 -1.98 6.52
CA VAL A 388 19.78 -2.69 7.68
C VAL A 388 19.84 -4.19 7.39
N PHE A 389 20.63 -4.92 8.18
CA PHE A 389 20.85 -6.35 8.00
C PHE A 389 19.61 -7.18 8.38
N GLN A 390 19.45 -8.37 7.79
CA GLN A 390 18.38 -9.31 8.15
C GLN A 390 18.37 -9.67 9.65
N ASN A 391 19.54 -9.95 10.24
CA ASN A 391 19.67 -10.17 11.67
C ASN A 391 20.20 -8.90 12.36
N PRO A 392 19.43 -8.26 13.27
CA PRO A 392 19.89 -7.10 14.03
C PRO A 392 21.17 -7.35 14.82
N ASP A 393 21.40 -8.58 15.31
CA ASP A 393 22.59 -8.93 16.09
C ASP A 393 23.88 -8.92 15.26
N HIS A 394 23.78 -8.95 13.92
CA HIS A 394 24.94 -8.76 13.04
C HIS A 394 25.34 -7.28 12.90
N GLN A 395 24.47 -6.36 13.33
CA GLN A 395 24.65 -4.91 13.20
C GLN A 395 24.90 -4.24 14.55
N ILE A 396 24.29 -4.74 15.63
CA ILE A 396 24.35 -4.14 16.96
C ILE A 396 25.50 -4.75 17.77
N PHE A 397 26.40 -3.91 18.28
CA PHE A 397 27.59 -4.40 19.00
C PHE A 397 28.09 -3.46 20.11
N THR A 398 27.43 -2.33 20.35
CA THR A 398 27.78 -1.43 21.46
C THR A 398 27.15 -1.85 22.78
N ARG A 399 27.57 -1.19 23.88
CA ARG A 399 27.11 -1.48 25.25
C ARG A 399 25.90 -0.69 25.71
N THR A 400 25.48 0.31 24.95
CA THR A 400 24.27 1.09 25.25
C THR A 400 23.52 1.41 23.96
N VAL A 401 22.19 1.43 24.04
CA VAL A 401 21.32 1.84 22.90
C VAL A 401 21.73 3.20 22.34
N LYS A 402 22.10 4.15 23.21
CA LYS A 402 22.53 5.48 22.82
C LYS A 402 23.88 5.47 22.07
N ASP A 403 24.84 4.67 22.54
CA ASP A 403 26.14 4.57 21.87
C ASP A 403 26.02 3.88 20.52
N GLU A 404 25.06 2.97 20.34
CA GLU A 404 24.75 2.33 19.06
C GLU A 404 24.36 3.37 18.00
N LEU A 405 23.48 4.31 18.35
CA LEU A 405 23.09 5.42 17.47
C LEU A 405 24.24 6.39 17.22
N TYR A 406 25.04 6.68 18.25
CA TYR A 406 26.19 7.57 18.12
C TYR A 406 27.31 6.97 17.24
N TYR A 407 27.44 5.65 17.15
CA TYR A 407 28.55 4.99 16.48
C TYR A 407 28.70 5.43 15.02
N GLY A 408 27.61 5.43 14.25
CA GLY A 408 27.62 5.88 12.86
C GLY A 408 28.01 7.36 12.72
N LEU A 409 27.42 8.22 13.57
CA LEU A 409 27.70 9.65 13.62
C LEU A 409 29.17 9.96 13.95
N LYS A 410 29.75 9.20 14.90
CA LYS A 410 31.17 9.32 15.26
C LYS A 410 32.08 9.01 14.07
N ASN A 411 31.74 8.00 13.26
CA ASN A 411 32.55 7.60 12.11
C ASN A 411 32.56 8.63 10.98
N ILE A 412 31.53 9.47 10.90
CA ILE A 412 31.46 10.60 9.96
C ILE A 412 31.93 11.93 10.58
N GLY A 413 32.51 11.90 11.79
CA GLY A 413 33.15 13.04 12.43
C GLY A 413 32.25 13.93 13.27
N VAL A 414 30.99 13.54 13.54
CA VAL A 414 30.08 14.31 14.41
C VAL A 414 30.49 14.14 15.87
N LYS A 415 30.61 15.24 16.60
CA LYS A 415 30.92 15.22 18.04
C LYS A 415 29.70 14.81 18.84
N ARG A 416 29.91 14.13 19.98
CA ARG A 416 28.83 13.65 20.86
C ARG A 416 27.86 14.76 21.30
N ALA A 417 28.38 15.95 21.60
CA ALA A 417 27.56 17.09 22.01
C ALA A 417 26.56 17.51 20.91
N ASP A 418 26.98 17.48 19.65
CA ASP A 418 26.17 17.87 18.49
C ASP A 418 25.19 16.75 18.08
N ALA A 419 25.52 15.50 18.42
CA ALA A 419 24.69 14.33 18.12
C ALA A 419 23.51 14.15 19.09
N GLU A 420 23.59 14.71 20.29
CA GLU A 420 22.68 14.42 21.41
C GLU A 420 21.20 14.66 21.07
N GLU A 421 20.89 15.79 20.44
CA GLU A 421 19.54 16.13 20.01
C GLU A 421 19.01 15.16 18.93
N SER A 422 19.86 14.82 17.96
CA SER A 422 19.51 13.86 16.91
C SER A 422 19.27 12.46 17.47
N ILE A 423 20.09 12.02 18.42
CA ILE A 423 19.93 10.73 19.09
C ILE A 423 18.60 10.69 19.86
N ASN A 424 18.29 11.71 20.66
CA ASN A 424 17.05 11.76 21.43
C ASN A 424 15.81 11.81 20.52
N SER A 425 15.88 12.57 19.42
CA SER A 425 14.82 12.64 18.41
C SER A 425 14.58 11.28 17.75
N VAL A 426 15.64 10.58 17.32
CA VAL A 426 15.53 9.25 16.71
C VAL A 426 15.02 8.21 17.70
N LEU A 427 15.51 8.20 18.95
CA LEU A 427 15.02 7.30 20.00
C LEU A 427 13.54 7.48 20.28
N ALA A 428 13.05 8.73 20.28
CA ALA A 428 11.63 9.02 20.44
C ALA A 428 10.81 8.47 19.27
N ARG A 429 11.28 8.67 18.03
CA ARG A 429 10.61 8.15 16.82
C ARG A 429 10.50 6.63 16.81
N VAL A 430 11.52 5.91 17.28
CA VAL A 430 11.50 4.44 17.30
C VAL A 430 10.99 3.85 18.62
N GLY A 431 10.52 4.69 19.56
CA GLY A 431 9.96 4.26 20.83
C GLY A 431 10.96 3.49 21.71
N LEU A 432 12.19 4.00 21.82
CA LEU A 432 13.27 3.44 22.66
C LEU A 432 13.88 4.46 23.63
N SER A 433 13.23 5.61 23.86
CA SER A 433 13.74 6.66 24.75
C SER A 433 13.97 6.20 26.19
N ASP A 434 13.10 5.35 26.73
CA ASP A 434 13.19 4.76 28.07
C ASP A 434 14.32 3.71 28.19
N LYS A 435 14.83 3.24 27.05
CA LYS A 435 15.86 2.21 26.92
C LYS A 435 17.23 2.75 26.52
N ALA A 436 17.40 4.08 26.47
CA ALA A 436 18.60 4.73 25.93
C ALA A 436 19.93 4.25 26.56
N ASN A 437 19.92 3.94 27.86
CA ASN A 437 21.11 3.52 28.61
C ASN A 437 21.18 2.00 28.85
N GLU A 438 20.24 1.23 28.30
CA GLU A 438 20.21 -0.23 28.44
C GLU A 438 21.24 -0.87 27.51
N ASP A 439 21.81 -2.02 27.91
CA ASP A 439 22.65 -2.80 27.00
C ASP A 439 21.74 -3.44 25.93
N PRO A 440 22.04 -3.26 24.62
CA PRO A 440 21.23 -3.81 23.54
C PRO A 440 20.99 -5.32 23.63
N ILE A 441 21.83 -6.08 24.35
CA ILE A 441 21.64 -7.51 24.58
C ILE A 441 20.33 -7.84 25.32
N PHE A 442 19.85 -6.93 26.18
CA PHE A 442 18.61 -7.10 26.94
C PHE A 442 17.35 -6.64 26.18
N LEU A 443 17.52 -6.01 25.02
CA LEU A 443 16.40 -5.64 24.17
C LEU A 443 15.74 -6.88 23.57
N GLY A 444 14.40 -6.87 23.52
CA GLY A 444 13.66 -7.88 22.77
C GLY A 444 13.95 -7.80 21.27
N ARG A 445 13.75 -8.90 20.53
CA ARG A 445 14.04 -9.01 19.08
C ARG A 445 13.54 -7.82 18.26
N GLY A 446 12.29 -7.41 18.48
CA GLY A 446 11.73 -6.27 17.77
C GLY A 446 12.24 -4.89 18.22
N GLN A 447 12.65 -4.74 19.49
CA GLN A 447 13.36 -3.54 19.94
C GLN A 447 14.75 -3.46 19.30
N LYS A 448 15.48 -4.58 19.23
CA LYS A 448 16.74 -4.67 18.48
C LYS A 448 16.53 -4.32 17.01
N ARG A 449 15.46 -4.80 16.38
CA ARG A 449 15.10 -4.46 15.00
C ARG A 449 14.96 -2.95 14.79
N ARG A 450 14.21 -2.29 15.67
CA ARG A 450 14.04 -0.83 15.65
C ARG A 450 15.35 -0.09 15.90
N LEU A 451 16.20 -0.59 16.80
CA LEU A 451 17.53 -0.02 17.03
C LEU A 451 18.43 -0.13 15.80
N ALA A 452 18.41 -1.27 15.09
CA ALA A 452 19.16 -1.46 13.84
C ALA A 452 18.67 -0.49 12.75
N VAL A 453 17.35 -0.34 12.59
CA VAL A 453 16.76 0.64 11.66
C VAL A 453 17.18 2.06 12.05
N ALA A 454 17.12 2.39 13.35
CA ALA A 454 17.49 3.70 13.88
C ALA A 454 18.98 4.04 13.69
N SER A 455 19.89 3.08 13.88
CA SER A 455 21.33 3.31 13.73
C SER A 455 21.74 3.52 12.27
N SER A 456 20.93 3.06 11.31
CA SER A 456 21.09 3.39 9.89
C SER A 456 20.49 4.75 9.53
N ILE A 457 19.27 5.07 10.02
CA ILE A 457 18.56 6.31 9.65
C ILE A 457 19.19 7.56 10.26
N ILE A 458 19.80 7.46 11.45
CA ILE A 458 20.39 8.63 12.13
C ILE A 458 21.48 9.32 11.31
N MET A 459 22.15 8.57 10.41
CA MET A 459 23.15 9.11 9.49
C MET A 459 22.54 9.89 8.30
N LYS A 460 21.21 9.91 8.18
CA LYS A 460 20.44 10.55 7.10
C LYS A 460 20.91 10.14 5.69
N PRO A 461 20.92 8.83 5.37
CA PRO A 461 21.38 8.36 4.06
C PRO A 461 20.41 8.78 2.94
N GLU A 462 20.93 8.94 1.72
CA GLU A 462 20.12 9.19 0.52
C GLU A 462 19.40 7.93 0.03
N ILE A 463 20.01 6.77 0.28
CA ILE A 463 19.49 5.44 -0.04
C ILE A 463 19.46 4.60 1.24
N LEU A 464 18.33 3.96 1.52
CA LEU A 464 18.19 3.01 2.61
C LEU A 464 17.81 1.64 2.03
N ILE A 465 18.66 0.63 2.27
CA ILE A 465 18.37 -0.75 1.93
C ILE A 465 18.00 -1.49 3.21
N VAL A 466 16.83 -2.15 3.21
CA VAL A 466 16.29 -2.84 4.38
C VAL A 466 16.04 -4.30 4.04
N ASP A 467 16.83 -5.20 4.62
CA ASP A 467 16.75 -6.63 4.33
C ASP A 467 15.82 -7.34 5.33
N GLU A 468 14.63 -7.75 4.87
CA GLU A 468 13.56 -8.43 5.61
C GLU A 468 13.07 -7.71 6.88
N PRO A 469 12.64 -6.42 6.79
CA PRO A 469 12.37 -5.55 7.95
C PRO A 469 11.44 -6.13 9.02
N THR A 470 10.46 -6.94 8.59
CA THR A 470 9.28 -7.33 9.36
C THR A 470 9.31 -8.79 9.82
N THR A 471 10.36 -9.54 9.52
CA THR A 471 10.47 -10.96 9.87
C THR A 471 10.50 -11.17 11.39
N GLY A 472 9.70 -12.15 11.86
CA GLY A 472 9.55 -12.47 13.28
C GLY A 472 9.00 -11.33 14.13
N GLN A 473 8.28 -10.38 13.52
CA GLN A 473 7.59 -9.29 14.19
C GLN A 473 6.08 -9.53 14.23
N ASP A 474 5.42 -9.00 15.26
CA ASP A 474 3.96 -8.94 15.26
C ASP A 474 3.45 -7.86 14.30
N TYR A 475 2.14 -7.91 14.00
CA TYR A 475 1.49 -7.05 13.02
C TYR A 475 1.75 -5.55 13.26
N LYS A 476 1.59 -5.10 14.52
CA LYS A 476 1.77 -3.69 14.85
C LYS A 476 3.22 -3.28 14.63
N MET A 477 4.18 -4.09 15.08
CA MET A 477 5.60 -3.78 14.93
C MET A 477 6.03 -3.73 13.46
N SER A 478 5.54 -4.67 12.63
CA SER A 478 5.76 -4.66 11.19
C SER A 478 5.24 -3.38 10.55
N ARG A 479 4.02 -2.97 10.91
CA ARG A 479 3.40 -1.73 10.44
C ARG A 479 4.18 -0.49 10.88
N ASP A 480 4.54 -0.40 12.15
CA ASP A 480 5.31 0.75 12.70
C ASP A 480 6.62 0.95 11.93
N ILE A 481 7.32 -0.14 11.56
CA ILE A 481 8.54 -0.07 10.74
C ILE A 481 8.23 0.43 9.33
N MET A 482 7.19 -0.10 8.69
CA MET A 482 6.83 0.26 7.32
C MET A 482 6.30 1.70 7.22
N ASP A 483 5.57 2.17 8.23
CA ASP A 483 5.09 3.55 8.35
C ASP A 483 6.30 4.50 8.50
N LEU A 484 7.29 4.16 9.35
CA LEU A 484 8.55 4.91 9.45
C LEU A 484 9.31 4.99 8.13
N LEU A 485 9.43 3.87 7.40
CA LEU A 485 10.07 3.86 6.07
C LEU A 485 9.29 4.74 5.08
N THR A 486 7.96 4.68 5.11
CA THR A 486 7.11 5.51 4.24
C THR A 486 7.30 6.99 4.53
N GLU A 487 7.38 7.39 5.79
CA GLU A 487 7.66 8.78 6.18
C GLU A 487 9.02 9.27 5.65
N LEU A 488 10.07 8.44 5.73
CA LEU A 488 11.38 8.77 5.17
C LEU A 488 11.35 8.88 3.64
N ASN A 489 10.61 7.98 2.98
CA ASN A 489 10.44 8.05 1.53
C ASN A 489 9.72 9.34 1.11
N LEU A 490 8.69 9.75 1.86
CA LEU A 490 7.98 11.01 1.61
C LEU A 490 8.90 12.23 1.76
N GLN A 491 9.87 12.17 2.68
CA GLN A 491 10.93 13.18 2.86
C GLN A 491 12.00 13.15 1.75
N GLY A 492 11.98 12.14 0.87
CA GLY A 492 12.81 12.06 -0.32
C GLY A 492 13.92 11.00 -0.29
N THR A 493 14.01 10.19 0.77
CA THR A 493 14.94 9.06 0.82
C THR A 493 14.52 7.96 -0.16
N THR A 494 15.49 7.42 -0.89
CA THR A 494 15.27 6.25 -1.76
C THR A 494 15.30 4.99 -0.91
N ILE A 495 14.31 4.11 -1.03
CA ILE A 495 14.20 2.92 -0.18
C ILE A 495 14.11 1.66 -1.03
N LEU A 496 15.00 0.71 -0.76
CA LEU A 496 14.98 -0.64 -1.33
C LEU A 496 14.63 -1.61 -0.20
N ILE A 497 13.47 -2.26 -0.29
CA ILE A 497 13.01 -3.23 0.70
C ILE A 497 13.18 -4.62 0.11
N ILE A 498 13.95 -5.47 0.77
CA ILE A 498 13.97 -6.89 0.46
C ILE A 498 12.95 -7.55 1.37
N THR A 499 11.94 -8.19 0.79
CA THR A 499 10.97 -8.94 1.58
C THR A 499 10.31 -10.04 0.75
N HIS A 500 9.81 -11.07 1.44
CA HIS A 500 8.92 -12.07 0.86
C HIS A 500 7.44 -11.84 1.25
N ASP A 501 7.12 -10.82 2.05
CA ASP A 501 5.74 -10.50 2.42
C ASP A 501 5.07 -9.68 1.31
N MET A 502 4.31 -10.37 0.45
CA MET A 502 3.62 -9.73 -0.67
C MET A 502 2.47 -8.81 -0.24
N ARG A 503 1.96 -8.91 0.99
CA ARG A 503 0.94 -7.99 1.51
C ARG A 503 1.57 -6.63 1.76
N LEU A 504 2.75 -6.61 2.38
CA LEU A 504 3.53 -5.37 2.57
C LEU A 504 3.94 -4.76 1.24
N VAL A 505 4.36 -5.58 0.27
CA VAL A 505 4.68 -5.11 -1.08
C VAL A 505 3.47 -4.46 -1.75
N ALA A 506 2.28 -5.07 -1.62
CA ALA A 506 1.05 -4.54 -2.19
C ALA A 506 0.59 -3.22 -1.53
N GLU A 507 0.82 -3.07 -0.23
CA GLU A 507 0.36 -1.91 0.54
C GLU A 507 1.32 -0.70 0.42
N TYR A 508 2.63 -0.95 0.49
CA TYR A 508 3.64 0.10 0.66
C TYR A 508 4.46 0.39 -0.60
N CYS A 509 4.73 -0.62 -1.44
CA CYS A 509 5.64 -0.46 -2.57
C CYS A 509 4.89 -0.10 -3.86
N ARG A 510 5.54 0.66 -4.75
CA ARG A 510 4.97 1.06 -6.06
C ARG A 510 5.65 0.42 -7.26
N ARG A 511 6.87 -0.08 -7.04
CA ARG A 511 7.64 -0.87 -7.98
C ARG A 511 8.18 -2.09 -7.27
N VAL A 512 8.23 -3.21 -7.98
CA VAL A 512 8.72 -4.49 -7.51
C VAL A 512 9.65 -5.08 -8.57
N VAL A 513 10.78 -5.57 -8.10
CA VAL A 513 11.81 -6.25 -8.88
C VAL A 513 11.89 -7.68 -8.37
N VAL A 514 11.68 -8.65 -9.26
CA VAL A 514 11.72 -10.08 -8.92
C VAL A 514 13.04 -10.68 -9.36
N MET A 515 13.72 -11.35 -8.44
CA MET A 515 14.97 -12.08 -8.68
C MET A 515 14.75 -13.58 -8.61
N SER A 516 15.32 -14.31 -9.57
CA SER A 516 15.41 -15.77 -9.54
C SER A 516 16.75 -16.23 -10.10
N LYS A 517 17.41 -17.18 -9.42
CA LYS A 517 18.70 -17.77 -9.85
C LYS A 517 19.77 -16.74 -10.27
N GLY A 518 19.86 -15.61 -9.58
CA GLY A 518 20.86 -14.59 -9.85
C GLY A 518 20.54 -13.65 -11.01
N THR A 519 19.37 -13.73 -11.64
CA THR A 519 18.90 -12.82 -12.70
C THR A 519 17.65 -12.05 -12.26
N LEU A 520 17.35 -10.93 -12.95
CA LEU A 520 16.06 -10.26 -12.83
C LEU A 520 15.06 -10.91 -13.79
N VAL A 521 13.92 -11.34 -13.27
CA VAL A 521 12.85 -11.97 -14.07
C VAL A 521 11.63 -11.05 -14.26
N PHE A 522 11.52 -9.99 -13.46
CA PHE A 522 10.45 -8.99 -13.59
C PHE A 522 10.87 -7.64 -13.00
N ASP A 523 10.42 -6.56 -13.62
CA ASP A 523 10.52 -5.20 -13.12
C ASP A 523 9.24 -4.45 -13.52
N GLY A 524 8.47 -3.99 -12.53
CA GLY A 524 7.22 -3.29 -12.79
C GLY A 524 6.42 -2.99 -11.53
N THR A 525 5.14 -2.68 -11.69
CA THR A 525 4.24 -2.40 -10.56
C THR A 525 3.74 -3.69 -9.91
N PRO A 526 3.44 -3.72 -8.60
CA PRO A 526 2.84 -4.88 -7.94
C PRO A 526 1.57 -5.40 -8.63
N GLU A 527 0.70 -4.52 -9.13
CA GLU A 527 -0.49 -4.91 -9.89
C GLU A 527 -0.17 -5.78 -11.11
N LYS A 528 0.87 -5.40 -11.88
CA LYS A 528 1.30 -6.18 -13.04
C LYS A 528 1.88 -7.52 -12.59
N LEU A 529 2.76 -7.51 -11.58
CA LEU A 529 3.35 -8.74 -11.04
C LEU A 529 2.28 -9.75 -10.62
N PHE A 530 1.25 -9.30 -9.93
CA PHE A 530 0.19 -10.18 -9.44
C PHE A 530 -0.69 -10.77 -10.54
N MET A 531 -0.68 -10.22 -11.75
CA MET A 531 -1.35 -10.80 -12.91
C MET A 531 -0.46 -11.84 -13.64
N GLU A 532 0.85 -11.87 -13.35
CA GLU A 532 1.83 -12.77 -13.97
C GLU A 532 2.02 -14.06 -13.15
N ASP A 533 1.09 -15.01 -13.29
CA ASP A 533 1.09 -16.29 -12.56
C ASP A 533 2.40 -17.07 -12.71
N ASP A 534 3.00 -17.07 -13.91
CA ASP A 534 4.26 -17.78 -14.19
C ASP A 534 5.45 -17.20 -13.42
N ILE A 535 5.50 -15.86 -13.29
CA ILE A 535 6.59 -15.18 -12.58
C ILE A 535 6.48 -15.43 -11.08
N LEU A 536 5.27 -15.38 -10.53
CA LEU A 536 5.01 -15.73 -9.13
C LEU A 536 5.46 -17.17 -8.84
N ALA A 537 5.13 -18.11 -9.73
CA ALA A 537 5.53 -19.51 -9.59
C ALA A 537 7.05 -19.70 -9.67
N VAL A 538 7.72 -19.12 -10.67
CA VAL A 538 9.19 -19.21 -10.85
C VAL A 538 9.95 -18.60 -9.68
N ALA A 539 9.40 -17.56 -9.06
CA ALA A 539 10.01 -16.89 -7.92
C ALA A 539 9.58 -17.44 -6.55
N SER A 540 8.70 -18.46 -6.52
CA SER A 540 8.11 -19.03 -5.30
C SER A 540 7.41 -17.99 -4.41
N LEU A 541 6.72 -17.03 -5.05
CA LEU A 541 5.96 -15.97 -4.38
C LEU A 541 4.48 -16.35 -4.27
N SER A 542 3.84 -15.94 -3.17
CA SER A 542 2.41 -16.13 -2.95
C SER A 542 1.68 -14.80 -3.06
N GLU A 543 0.65 -14.74 -3.91
CA GLU A 543 -0.22 -13.57 -3.99
C GLU A 543 -1.05 -13.38 -2.70
N PRO A 544 -1.29 -12.12 -2.26
CA PRO A 544 -2.21 -11.79 -1.17
C PRO A 544 -3.64 -12.29 -1.41
N GLN A 545 -4.40 -12.49 -0.33
CA GLN A 545 -5.81 -12.87 -0.42
C GLN A 545 -6.64 -11.77 -1.12
N SER A 546 -6.37 -10.51 -0.80
CA SER A 546 -6.99 -9.34 -1.46
C SER A 546 -6.88 -9.38 -2.98
N VAL A 547 -5.69 -9.74 -3.48
CA VAL A 547 -5.37 -9.86 -4.90
C VAL A 547 -6.15 -11.01 -5.51
N ARG A 548 -6.08 -12.21 -4.91
CA ARG A 548 -6.75 -13.41 -5.42
C ARG A 548 -8.24 -13.19 -5.65
N MET A 549 -8.92 -12.58 -4.67
CA MET A 549 -10.34 -12.23 -4.79
C MET A 549 -10.61 -11.26 -5.96
N SER A 550 -9.73 -10.27 -6.16
CA SER A 550 -9.96 -9.23 -7.17
C SER A 550 -9.62 -9.71 -8.59
N LYS A 551 -8.66 -10.63 -8.71
CA LYS A 551 -8.16 -11.16 -9.98
C LYS A 551 -9.25 -11.89 -10.76
N GLU A 552 -10.08 -12.66 -10.07
CA GLU A 552 -11.23 -13.32 -10.68
C GLU A 552 -12.27 -12.29 -11.16
N LEU A 553 -12.51 -11.23 -10.38
CA LEU A 553 -13.42 -10.15 -10.80
C LEU A 553 -12.90 -9.35 -11.99
N VAL A 554 -11.57 -9.21 -12.14
CA VAL A 554 -10.96 -8.63 -13.33
C VAL A 554 -11.15 -9.53 -14.55
N ARG A 555 -10.91 -10.85 -14.40
CA ARG A 555 -11.10 -11.84 -15.49
C ARG A 555 -12.54 -11.89 -15.98
N GLN A 556 -13.50 -11.72 -15.08
CA GLN A 556 -14.93 -11.64 -15.41
C GLN A 556 -15.38 -10.27 -15.92
N GLY A 557 -14.49 -9.27 -15.94
CA GLY A 557 -14.77 -7.91 -16.43
C GLY A 557 -15.59 -7.04 -15.47
N PHE A 558 -15.71 -7.42 -14.20
CA PHE A 558 -16.35 -6.61 -13.16
C PHE A 558 -15.45 -5.46 -12.69
N LEU A 559 -14.14 -5.70 -12.64
CA LEU A 559 -13.13 -4.71 -12.30
C LEU A 559 -12.22 -4.43 -13.50
N ARG A 560 -11.85 -3.16 -13.70
CA ARG A 560 -10.85 -2.79 -14.73
C ARG A 560 -9.43 -3.15 -14.33
N LYS A 561 -9.14 -3.15 -13.02
CA LYS A 561 -7.81 -3.36 -12.45
C LYS A 561 -7.91 -4.17 -11.15
N PRO A 562 -6.93 -5.04 -10.83
CA PRO A 562 -6.95 -5.79 -9.59
C PRO A 562 -6.78 -4.84 -8.40
N LEU A 563 -7.51 -5.14 -7.33
CA LEU A 563 -7.41 -4.48 -6.03
C LEU A 563 -6.41 -5.26 -5.19
N ILE A 564 -5.29 -4.65 -4.86
CA ILE A 564 -4.13 -5.37 -4.35
C ILE A 564 -4.03 -5.38 -2.82
N SER A 565 -4.85 -4.59 -2.12
CA SER A 565 -4.86 -4.51 -0.65
C SER A 565 -6.27 -4.40 -0.07
N ALA A 566 -6.44 -4.75 1.20
CA ALA A 566 -7.70 -4.56 1.91
C ALA A 566 -8.16 -3.08 1.90
N ARG A 567 -7.21 -2.14 1.97
CA ARG A 567 -7.48 -0.70 1.84
C ARG A 567 -8.10 -0.33 0.49
N GLU A 568 -7.60 -0.87 -0.61
CA GLU A 568 -8.18 -0.62 -1.95
C GLU A 568 -9.59 -1.21 -2.08
N TRP A 569 -9.85 -2.37 -1.47
CA TRP A 569 -11.18 -2.96 -1.38
C TRP A 569 -12.16 -2.10 -0.58
N LEU A 570 -11.75 -1.57 0.58
CA LEU A 570 -12.58 -0.65 1.36
C LEU A 570 -12.89 0.64 0.59
N GLN A 571 -11.93 1.15 -0.19
CA GLN A 571 -12.17 2.27 -1.10
C GLN A 571 -13.20 1.92 -2.19
N PHE A 572 -13.09 0.73 -2.79
CA PHE A 572 -14.05 0.22 -3.76
C PHE A 572 -15.47 0.11 -3.18
N PHE A 573 -15.64 -0.47 -1.99
CA PHE A 573 -16.96 -0.60 -1.37
C PHE A 573 -17.53 0.75 -0.95
N ASN A 574 -16.68 1.66 -0.46
CA ASN A 574 -17.11 3.02 -0.22
C ASN A 574 -17.58 3.68 -1.52
N PHE A 575 -16.85 3.52 -2.63
CA PHE A 575 -17.28 3.99 -3.96
C PHE A 575 -18.64 3.41 -4.38
N MET A 576 -18.83 2.09 -4.26
CA MET A 576 -20.10 1.42 -4.61
C MET A 576 -21.27 1.92 -3.75
N ARG A 577 -21.07 2.08 -2.43
CA ARG A 577 -22.10 2.62 -1.53
C ARG A 577 -22.52 4.03 -1.92
N LEU A 578 -21.58 4.86 -2.33
CA LEU A 578 -21.86 6.24 -2.73
C LEU A 578 -22.61 6.31 -4.05
N LYS A 579 -22.27 5.43 -5.00
CA LYS A 579 -22.98 5.30 -6.29
C LYS A 579 -24.47 5.03 -6.13
N SER A 580 -24.87 4.22 -5.13
CA SER A 580 -26.28 3.82 -4.91
C SER A 580 -27.27 4.98 -4.63
N GLY A 581 -26.77 6.20 -4.40
CA GLY A 581 -27.59 7.40 -4.16
C GLY A 581 -27.66 8.40 -5.31
N PHE A 582 -27.15 8.06 -6.51
CA PHE A 582 -27.10 8.95 -7.66
C PHE A 582 -27.58 8.25 -8.94
N GLU A 583 -28.26 9.00 -9.81
CA GLU A 583 -28.66 8.53 -11.13
C GLU A 583 -27.53 8.79 -12.14
N PHE A 584 -27.29 7.79 -13.01
CA PHE A 584 -26.32 7.88 -14.10
C PHE A 584 -26.94 8.61 -15.28
N SER A 585 -26.23 9.60 -15.84
CA SER A 585 -26.70 10.34 -17.01
C SER A 585 -25.57 10.70 -17.97
N THR A 586 -25.88 10.68 -19.26
CA THR A 586 -25.03 11.08 -20.39
C THR A 586 -24.99 12.60 -20.57
N TYR A 587 -24.05 13.12 -21.36
CA TYR A 587 -23.97 14.56 -21.64
C TYR A 587 -25.22 15.13 -22.34
N SER A 588 -25.81 14.36 -23.25
CA SER A 588 -27.09 14.68 -23.89
C SER A 588 -28.23 14.76 -22.87
N GLU A 589 -28.25 13.85 -21.89
CA GLU A 589 -29.19 13.92 -20.76
C GLU A 589 -28.89 15.11 -19.84
N MET A 590 -27.62 15.51 -19.66
CA MET A 590 -27.24 16.71 -18.89
C MET A 590 -27.77 18.00 -19.54
N ASP A 591 -27.66 18.14 -20.86
CA ASP A 591 -28.25 19.27 -21.59
C ASP A 591 -29.77 19.29 -21.37
N ILE A 592 -30.45 18.15 -21.51
CA ILE A 592 -31.89 18.01 -21.23
C ILE A 592 -32.25 18.36 -19.78
N MET A 593 -31.47 17.91 -18.79
CA MET A 593 -31.69 18.21 -17.38
C MET A 593 -31.44 19.69 -17.06
N SER A 594 -30.41 20.29 -17.64
CA SER A 594 -30.13 21.72 -17.48
C SER A 594 -31.24 22.58 -18.10
N ARG A 595 -31.77 22.17 -19.25
CA ARG A 595 -32.95 22.77 -19.89
C ARG A 595 -34.17 22.64 -18.97
N SER A 596 -34.45 21.45 -18.45
CA SER A 596 -35.56 21.17 -17.53
C SER A 596 -35.45 21.98 -16.22
N LEU A 597 -34.25 22.14 -15.67
CA LEU A 597 -33.99 22.96 -14.49
C LEU A 597 -34.37 24.43 -14.73
N ILE A 598 -33.93 25.01 -15.84
CA ILE A 598 -34.26 26.38 -16.21
C ILE A 598 -35.76 26.52 -16.42
N ASP A 599 -36.37 25.60 -17.16
CA ASP A 599 -37.80 25.61 -17.44
C ASP A 599 -38.60 25.52 -16.11
N THR A 600 -38.16 24.69 -15.15
CA THR A 600 -38.73 24.60 -13.80
C THR A 600 -38.58 25.90 -13.00
N ILE A 601 -37.42 26.56 -13.07
CA ILE A 601 -37.19 27.85 -12.39
C ILE A 601 -38.12 28.93 -12.97
N ILE A 602 -38.28 28.97 -14.30
CA ILE A 602 -39.19 29.89 -14.98
C ILE A 602 -40.64 29.58 -14.60
N GLU A 603 -41.05 28.32 -14.61
CA GLU A 603 -42.42 27.91 -14.25
C GLU A 603 -42.77 28.32 -12.82
N LYS A 604 -41.83 28.17 -11.87
CA LYS A 604 -42.07 28.50 -10.47
C LYS A 604 -41.97 29.99 -10.14
N ARG A 605 -41.07 30.73 -10.79
CA ARG A 605 -40.71 32.10 -10.37
C ARG A 605 -40.80 33.16 -11.48
N GLY A 606 -41.16 32.76 -12.69
CA GLY A 606 -41.18 33.63 -13.86
C GLY A 606 -39.77 33.87 -14.44
N LYS A 607 -39.69 34.64 -15.53
CA LYS A 607 -38.42 34.97 -16.21
C LYS A 607 -37.59 35.93 -15.36
N PRO A 608 -36.28 35.68 -15.11
CA PRO A 608 -35.45 36.60 -14.34
C PRO A 608 -35.28 37.95 -15.07
N ALA A 609 -35.12 39.03 -14.31
CA ALA A 609 -34.88 40.36 -14.87
C ALA A 609 -33.41 40.54 -15.32
N ALA A 610 -32.49 39.83 -14.68
CA ALA A 610 -31.09 39.77 -15.04
C ALA A 610 -30.45 38.46 -14.56
N LEU A 611 -29.41 38.04 -15.26
CA LEU A 611 -28.60 36.88 -14.91
C LEU A 611 -27.20 37.35 -14.54
N VAL A 612 -26.72 36.97 -13.37
CA VAL A 612 -25.36 37.26 -12.91
C VAL A 612 -24.63 35.93 -12.80
N TYR A 613 -23.45 35.79 -13.40
CA TYR A 613 -22.66 34.57 -13.27
C TYR A 613 -21.24 34.86 -12.80
N ILE A 614 -20.67 33.88 -12.09
CA ILE A 614 -19.33 33.95 -11.50
C ILE A 614 -18.33 33.30 -12.47
N GLU A 615 -17.39 34.08 -13.00
CA GLU A 615 -16.44 33.63 -14.03
C GLU A 615 -15.16 33.05 -13.40
N ARG A 616 -14.92 31.74 -13.59
CA ARG A 616 -13.77 30.99 -13.01
C ARG A 616 -13.04 30.04 -13.97
N GLY A 617 -12.95 30.40 -15.26
CA GLY A 617 -12.00 29.76 -16.20
C GLY A 617 -12.47 28.50 -16.96
N GLY A 618 -13.76 28.14 -16.96
CA GLY A 618 -14.28 27.07 -17.82
C GLY A 618 -15.78 27.17 -18.02
N MET A 619 -16.23 27.62 -19.20
CA MET A 619 -17.62 27.99 -19.47
C MET A 619 -18.35 26.92 -20.30
N VAL A 620 -19.22 26.11 -19.69
CA VAL A 620 -20.16 25.24 -20.44
C VAL A 620 -21.59 25.40 -19.91
N PRO A 621 -21.88 25.29 -18.59
CA PRO A 621 -23.26 25.33 -18.09
C PRO A 621 -23.91 26.72 -18.13
N ALA A 622 -23.18 27.79 -17.80
CA ALA A 622 -23.72 29.15 -17.88
C ALA A 622 -24.06 29.51 -19.33
N PHE A 623 -23.32 29.01 -20.31
CA PHE A 623 -23.57 29.27 -21.73
C PHE A 623 -24.84 28.55 -22.24
N LEU A 624 -25.08 27.30 -21.79
CA LEU A 624 -26.33 26.58 -22.04
C LEU A 624 -27.55 27.28 -21.42
N ILE A 625 -27.37 27.95 -20.28
CA ILE A 625 -28.42 28.76 -19.67
C ILE A 625 -28.63 30.07 -20.45
N LEU A 626 -27.54 30.70 -20.91
CA LEU A 626 -27.57 31.96 -21.68
C LEU A 626 -28.29 31.80 -23.03
N SER A 627 -28.14 30.65 -23.70
CA SER A 627 -28.76 30.40 -25.02
C SER A 627 -30.30 30.38 -24.97
N LYS A 628 -30.91 30.08 -23.82
CA LYS A 628 -32.36 30.10 -23.59
C LYS A 628 -32.93 31.51 -23.36
N PHE A 629 -32.07 32.52 -23.14
CA PHE A 629 -32.49 33.87 -22.77
C PHE A 629 -31.74 34.99 -23.52
N PRO A 630 -31.86 35.08 -24.85
CA PRO A 630 -31.18 36.11 -25.64
C PRO A 630 -31.54 37.54 -25.21
N ASP A 631 -32.74 37.74 -24.65
CA ASP A 631 -33.26 39.06 -24.28
C ASP A 631 -33.00 39.47 -22.81
N ILE A 632 -32.42 38.59 -21.99
CA ILE A 632 -32.13 38.89 -20.58
C ILE A 632 -30.75 39.52 -20.48
N LYS A 633 -30.62 40.61 -19.71
CA LYS A 633 -29.31 41.23 -19.47
C LYS A 633 -28.45 40.34 -18.59
N THR A 634 -27.21 40.12 -19.03
CA THR A 634 -26.27 39.20 -18.41
C THR A 634 -25.07 39.95 -17.88
N TYR A 635 -24.61 39.55 -16.70
CA TYR A 635 -23.62 40.27 -15.91
C TYR A 635 -22.56 39.30 -15.42
N ARG A 636 -21.29 39.68 -15.61
CA ARG A 636 -20.13 38.84 -15.24
C ARG A 636 -19.50 39.38 -13.97
N ILE A 637 -19.29 38.51 -12.99
CA ILE A 637 -18.51 38.83 -11.79
C ILE A 637 -17.32 37.88 -11.74
N ARG A 638 -16.11 38.43 -11.75
CA ARG A 638 -14.89 37.72 -11.40
C ARG A 638 -14.71 37.83 -9.90
N ALA A 639 -14.66 36.67 -9.26
CA ALA A 639 -14.34 36.59 -7.86
C ALA A 639 -13.49 35.36 -7.59
N SER A 640 -12.40 35.54 -6.85
CA SER A 640 -11.53 34.46 -6.44
C SER A 640 -11.53 34.33 -4.93
N TYR A 641 -11.74 33.09 -4.48
CA TYR A 641 -11.47 32.67 -3.11
C TYR A 641 -10.00 32.22 -2.94
N TYR A 642 -9.24 32.13 -4.03
CA TYR A 642 -7.86 31.67 -4.06
C TYR A 642 -6.93 32.80 -4.55
N SER A 643 -5.76 32.95 -3.94
CA SER A 643 -4.71 33.83 -4.47
C SER A 643 -4.21 33.31 -5.83
N ASP A 644 -3.44 34.12 -6.57
CA ASP A 644 -2.79 33.74 -7.84
C ASP A 644 -1.89 32.49 -7.73
N VAL A 645 -1.58 32.05 -6.51
CA VAL A 645 -0.75 30.89 -6.19
C VAL A 645 -1.56 29.68 -5.70
N GLY A 646 -2.89 29.72 -5.82
CA GLY A 646 -3.80 28.61 -5.50
C GLY A 646 -4.11 28.43 -4.00
N THR A 647 -3.71 29.36 -3.13
CA THR A 647 -3.99 29.29 -1.68
C THR A 647 -5.30 30.00 -1.33
N ALA A 648 -6.16 29.35 -0.53
CA ALA A 648 -7.42 29.94 -0.09
C ALA A 648 -7.18 31.23 0.72
N SER A 649 -7.69 32.36 0.21
CA SER A 649 -7.67 33.66 0.89
C SER A 649 -8.66 33.67 2.07
N LYS A 650 -8.36 34.45 3.11
CA LYS A 650 -9.30 34.66 4.23
C LYS A 650 -10.57 35.37 3.77
N ASP A 651 -10.47 36.18 2.72
CA ASP A 651 -11.56 36.97 2.14
C ASP A 651 -11.69 36.65 0.65
N VAL A 652 -12.92 36.53 0.17
CA VAL A 652 -13.22 36.43 -1.27
C VAL A 652 -12.93 37.79 -1.91
N GLU A 653 -11.96 37.83 -2.82
CA GLU A 653 -11.70 39.02 -3.64
C GLU A 653 -12.69 39.08 -4.78
N ILE A 654 -13.47 40.15 -4.84
CA ILE A 654 -14.39 40.44 -5.95
C ILE A 654 -13.71 41.50 -6.82
N TYR A 655 -13.32 41.12 -8.03
CA TYR A 655 -12.55 42.00 -8.92
C TYR A 655 -13.43 43.01 -9.65
N ASN A 656 -14.71 42.69 -9.86
CA ASN A 656 -15.65 43.60 -10.50
C ASN A 656 -17.10 43.37 -10.04
N ILE A 657 -17.84 44.46 -9.87
CA ILE A 657 -19.29 44.44 -9.65
C ILE A 657 -19.92 45.37 -10.66
N PRO A 658 -20.78 44.88 -11.57
CA PRO A 658 -21.41 45.72 -12.58
C PRO A 658 -22.31 46.80 -11.96
N ASN A 659 -22.00 48.08 -12.23
CA ASN A 659 -22.76 49.21 -11.68
C ASN A 659 -24.22 49.28 -12.18
N ASP A 660 -24.50 48.72 -13.37
CA ASP A 660 -25.82 48.74 -13.99
C ASP A 660 -26.87 47.86 -13.29
N LEU A 661 -26.45 46.95 -12.40
CA LEU A 661 -27.37 46.11 -11.61
C LEU A 661 -28.28 46.95 -10.70
N SER A 662 -27.83 48.13 -10.27
CA SER A 662 -28.60 49.08 -9.44
C SER A 662 -29.82 49.70 -10.14
N ARG A 663 -29.90 49.58 -11.48
CA ARG A 663 -31.00 50.14 -12.29
C ARG A 663 -32.21 49.20 -12.40
N LEU A 664 -32.10 47.96 -11.92
CA LEU A 664 -33.19 46.98 -11.91
C LEU A 664 -34.19 47.31 -10.80
N LYS A 665 -35.43 47.65 -11.19
CA LYS A 665 -36.51 48.09 -10.28
C LYS A 665 -37.62 47.05 -10.04
N SER A 666 -37.64 45.95 -10.79
CA SER A 666 -38.67 44.91 -10.70
C SER A 666 -38.15 43.56 -11.21
N GLY A 667 -38.69 42.46 -10.68
CA GLY A 667 -38.25 41.09 -10.98
C GLY A 667 -37.22 40.58 -9.98
N TYR A 668 -36.37 39.64 -10.40
CA TYR A 668 -35.29 39.08 -9.57
C TYR A 668 -34.03 38.85 -10.41
N ILE A 669 -32.89 38.77 -9.72
CA ILE A 669 -31.59 38.39 -10.29
C ILE A 669 -31.36 36.91 -10.04
N LEU A 670 -31.02 36.17 -11.10
CA LEU A 670 -30.53 34.79 -10.97
C LEU A 670 -28.99 34.81 -10.92
N LEU A 671 -28.42 34.52 -9.75
CA LEU A 671 -26.98 34.41 -9.51
C LEU A 671 -26.53 32.95 -9.68
N ILE A 672 -25.66 32.70 -10.65
CA ILE A 672 -25.19 31.35 -11.01
C ILE A 672 -23.69 31.21 -10.73
N ASP A 673 -23.31 30.08 -10.13
CA ASP A 673 -21.91 29.66 -9.99
C ASP A 673 -21.71 28.30 -10.66
N GLU A 674 -20.64 28.18 -11.46
CA GLU A 674 -20.25 26.95 -12.16
C GLU A 674 -19.28 26.08 -11.34
N ILE A 675 -18.69 26.63 -10.27
CA ILE A 675 -17.74 25.94 -9.40
C ILE A 675 -18.07 26.24 -7.94
N VAL A 676 -18.63 25.25 -7.26
CA VAL A 676 -18.88 25.32 -5.82
C VAL A 676 -17.53 25.38 -5.09
N ASP A 677 -17.13 26.57 -4.63
CA ASP A 677 -16.37 26.67 -3.39
C ASP A 677 -17.30 26.41 -2.20
N THR A 678 -16.83 26.52 -0.96
CA THR A 678 -17.63 26.29 0.27
C THR A 678 -18.95 27.10 0.43
N GLY A 679 -19.49 27.70 -0.65
CA GLY A 679 -20.61 28.61 -0.71
C GLY A 679 -20.19 30.05 -0.43
N LYS A 680 -18.92 30.26 -0.05
CA LYS A 680 -18.42 31.55 0.43
C LYS A 680 -18.40 32.60 -0.65
N THR A 681 -18.05 32.26 -1.90
CA THR A 681 -18.03 33.27 -2.97
C THR A 681 -19.42 33.66 -3.39
N MET A 682 -20.31 32.67 -3.57
CA MET A 682 -21.70 32.93 -3.89
C MET A 682 -22.38 33.77 -2.79
N LEU A 683 -22.18 33.42 -1.51
CA LEU A 683 -22.70 34.18 -0.37
C LEU A 683 -22.08 35.58 -0.30
N ARG A 684 -20.76 35.72 -0.46
CA ARG A 684 -20.09 37.03 -0.45
C ARG A 684 -20.60 37.94 -1.56
N ILE A 685 -20.70 37.42 -2.78
CA ILE A 685 -21.22 38.18 -3.93
C ILE A 685 -22.67 38.55 -3.70
N ARG A 686 -23.51 37.63 -3.24
CA ARG A 686 -24.91 37.92 -2.90
C ARG A 686 -24.99 39.02 -1.85
N ASP A 687 -24.21 38.93 -0.77
CA ASP A 687 -24.23 39.91 0.33
C ASP A 687 -23.68 41.28 -0.11
N GLU A 688 -22.75 41.32 -1.07
CA GLU A 688 -22.20 42.55 -1.66
C GLU A 688 -23.15 43.18 -2.69
N LEU A 689 -23.93 42.36 -3.40
CA LEU A 689 -24.96 42.80 -4.35
C LEU A 689 -26.23 43.26 -3.64
N LYS A 690 -26.63 42.60 -2.54
CA LYS A 690 -27.88 42.86 -1.81
C LYS A 690 -28.12 44.33 -1.45
N PRO A 691 -27.15 45.12 -0.96
CA PRO A 691 -27.37 46.55 -0.70
C PRO A 691 -27.39 47.43 -1.98
N ARG A 692 -27.00 46.89 -3.14
CA ARG A 692 -26.86 47.63 -4.41
C ARG A 692 -28.03 47.42 -5.37
N VAL A 693 -28.93 46.48 -5.08
CA VAL A 693 -30.05 46.11 -5.96
C VAL A 693 -31.37 46.16 -5.17
N SER A 694 -32.45 46.57 -5.84
CA SER A 694 -33.78 46.67 -5.22
C SER A 694 -34.68 45.44 -5.47
N VAL A 695 -34.11 44.42 -6.10
CA VAL A 695 -34.77 43.18 -6.52
C VAL A 695 -34.18 41.98 -5.79
N ASP A 696 -34.96 40.91 -5.61
CA ASP A 696 -34.48 39.69 -4.95
C ASP A 696 -33.35 39.02 -5.74
N ILE A 697 -32.44 38.36 -5.02
CA ILE A 697 -31.35 37.57 -5.60
C ILE A 697 -31.61 36.10 -5.30
N VAL A 698 -31.87 35.33 -6.35
CA VAL A 698 -32.03 33.87 -6.30
C VAL A 698 -30.71 33.24 -6.73
N THR A 699 -30.22 32.27 -5.96
CA THR A 699 -28.94 31.61 -6.22
C THR A 699 -29.16 30.21 -6.78
N ALA A 700 -28.38 29.85 -7.81
CA ALA A 700 -28.31 28.50 -8.35
C ALA A 700 -26.85 28.08 -8.53
N SER A 701 -26.48 26.90 -8.04
CA SER A 701 -25.13 26.34 -8.23
C SER A 701 -25.20 25.16 -9.18
N ILE A 702 -24.27 25.09 -10.13
CA ILE A 702 -24.03 23.91 -10.95
C ILE A 702 -22.61 23.47 -10.66
N PHE A 703 -22.40 22.18 -10.41
CA PHE A 703 -21.08 21.65 -10.10
C PHE A 703 -20.49 21.01 -11.37
N LEU A 704 -19.46 21.62 -11.95
CA LEU A 704 -18.70 20.99 -13.03
C LEU A 704 -17.20 21.15 -12.79
N LYS A 705 -16.51 20.03 -12.56
CA LYS A 705 -15.04 19.98 -12.61
C LYS A 705 -14.61 19.44 -13.97
N LYS A 706 -13.79 20.18 -14.69
CA LYS A 706 -13.26 19.80 -15.99
C LYS A 706 -12.13 18.77 -15.80
N GLN A 707 -12.24 17.59 -16.41
CA GLN A 707 -11.08 16.81 -16.84
C GLN A 707 -11.44 15.96 -18.07
N SER A 708 -10.45 15.83 -18.96
CA SER A 708 -10.39 14.96 -20.15
C SER A 708 -11.44 15.20 -21.26
N ALA A 709 -10.94 15.46 -22.47
CA ALA A 709 -11.73 15.54 -23.70
C ALA A 709 -12.24 14.17 -24.20
N TYR A 710 -11.98 13.08 -23.47
CA TYR A 710 -12.44 11.75 -23.82
C TYR A 710 -13.27 11.13 -22.68
N THR A 711 -14.55 10.90 -23.01
CA THR A 711 -15.66 10.21 -22.29
C THR A 711 -16.20 10.88 -21.02
N PRO A 712 -17.39 11.50 -21.05
CA PRO A 712 -17.98 12.03 -19.83
C PRO A 712 -19.29 11.31 -19.46
N ASP A 713 -19.22 10.50 -18.40
CA ASP A 713 -20.37 9.99 -17.64
C ASP A 713 -20.58 10.91 -16.41
N PHE A 714 -21.82 11.14 -15.93
CA PHE A 714 -22.10 12.01 -14.78
C PHE A 714 -23.11 11.41 -13.81
N TYR A 715 -23.10 11.92 -12.56
CA TYR A 715 -24.06 11.57 -11.50
C TYR A 715 -24.84 12.80 -11.03
N SER A 716 -26.15 12.68 -10.78
CA SER A 716 -26.98 13.81 -10.30
C SER A 716 -27.81 13.49 -9.04
N LYS A 717 -28.10 14.51 -8.22
CA LYS A 717 -29.00 14.42 -7.06
C LYS A 717 -29.69 15.77 -6.75
N LEU A 718 -30.99 15.73 -6.51
CA LEU A 718 -31.80 16.86 -6.05
C LEU A 718 -31.59 17.12 -4.55
N VAL A 719 -31.24 18.35 -4.15
CA VAL A 719 -31.05 18.72 -2.74
C VAL A 719 -31.92 19.93 -2.41
N GLU A 720 -33.07 19.68 -1.79
CA GLU A 720 -34.10 20.69 -1.45
C GLU A 720 -34.62 21.51 -2.65
N SER A 721 -35.69 22.28 -2.43
CA SER A 721 -36.68 22.72 -3.44
C SER A 721 -36.15 23.46 -4.67
N ASP A 722 -34.89 23.91 -4.69
CA ASP A 722 -34.31 24.80 -5.70
C ASP A 722 -32.78 24.54 -5.98
N VAL A 723 -32.17 23.42 -5.56
CA VAL A 723 -30.73 23.16 -5.81
C VAL A 723 -30.47 21.78 -6.43
N TRP A 724 -29.76 21.76 -7.57
CA TRP A 724 -29.37 20.55 -8.30
C TRP A 724 -27.87 20.36 -8.26
N ILE A 725 -27.42 19.18 -7.84
CA ILE A 725 -26.00 18.81 -7.86
C ILE A 725 -25.77 17.89 -9.05
N VAL A 726 -24.93 18.32 -10.00
CA VAL A 726 -24.45 17.54 -11.16
C VAL A 726 -22.96 17.27 -10.93
N LEU A 727 -22.45 16.07 -11.13
CA LEU A 727 -21.05 15.73 -10.85
C LEU A 727 -20.41 15.08 -12.08
N PRO A 728 -19.29 15.63 -12.62
CA PRO A 728 -18.46 14.89 -13.55
C PRO A 728 -17.89 13.63 -12.93
N TYR A 729 -17.84 12.56 -13.73
CA TYR A 729 -17.08 11.39 -13.39
C TYR A 729 -15.61 11.75 -13.28
N GLU A 730 -15.12 11.85 -12.04
CA GLU A 730 -13.71 11.68 -11.81
C GLU A 730 -13.30 11.27 -10.40
N LYS A 731 -12.17 10.59 -10.42
CA LYS A 731 -11.48 9.84 -9.37
C LYS A 731 -11.19 10.72 -8.13
N ASN A 732 -12.19 10.87 -7.23
CA ASN A 732 -12.08 10.87 -5.76
C ASN A 732 -12.79 12.00 -4.94
N GLU A 733 -13.50 12.99 -5.49
CA GLU A 733 -13.62 14.28 -4.77
C GLU A 733 -14.97 14.80 -4.23
N THR A 734 -16.11 14.08 -4.27
CA THR A 734 -17.37 14.63 -3.72
C THR A 734 -17.56 14.44 -2.19
N ILE A 735 -16.67 13.71 -1.49
CA ILE A 735 -16.82 13.46 -0.04
C ILE A 735 -15.87 14.23 0.87
N HIS A 736 -15.00 15.02 0.28
CA HIS A 736 -14.60 16.24 0.99
C HIS A 736 -15.56 17.41 0.74
N SER A 737 -16.38 17.41 -0.31
CA SER A 737 -17.02 18.65 -0.77
C SER A 737 -18.32 19.05 -0.07
N VAL A 738 -18.95 18.21 0.78
CA VAL A 738 -20.17 18.62 1.50
C VAL A 738 -20.22 18.24 2.99
N GLY A 739 -19.08 17.87 3.60
CA GLY A 739 -19.08 17.37 4.97
C GLY A 739 -18.01 17.98 5.86
N ILE A 740 -18.19 19.26 6.23
CA ILE A 740 -17.50 19.91 7.36
C ILE A 740 -17.25 18.91 8.50
N LYS A 741 -16.01 18.86 9.03
CA LYS A 741 -15.79 18.41 10.42
C LYS A 741 -14.88 19.31 11.28
N ARG A 742 -14.02 20.20 10.72
CA ARG A 742 -13.54 21.50 11.32
C ARG A 742 -12.57 22.28 10.37
N PRO A 743 -12.40 23.61 10.51
CA PRO A 743 -12.12 24.54 9.39
C PRO A 743 -10.66 24.99 9.12
N GLU A 744 -9.61 24.41 9.72
CA GLU A 744 -8.29 25.07 9.86
C GLU A 744 -7.12 24.53 8.99
N GLU A 745 -7.25 23.41 8.28
CA GLU A 745 -6.09 22.66 7.72
C GLU A 745 -5.92 22.66 6.18
N LEU A 746 -6.68 23.46 5.42
CA LEU A 746 -6.65 23.46 3.94
C LEU A 746 -5.41 24.15 3.30
N ARG A 747 -4.27 24.26 4.00
CA ARG A 747 -3.23 25.26 3.67
C ARG A 747 -2.05 24.84 2.78
N HIS A 748 -1.93 23.62 2.23
CA HIS A 748 -0.63 23.24 1.63
C HIS A 748 -0.54 22.44 0.30
N VAL A 749 -1.57 22.25 -0.54
CA VAL A 749 -1.42 21.36 -1.72
C VAL A 749 -2.10 21.80 -3.04
N THR A 750 -1.80 22.99 -3.57
CA THR A 750 -2.11 23.33 -4.98
C THR A 750 -1.01 24.15 -5.68
N GLY A 751 0.21 24.15 -5.13
CA GLY A 751 1.39 24.43 -5.95
C GLY A 751 1.67 23.22 -6.84
N MET A 752 1.93 23.45 -8.13
CA MET A 752 2.20 22.47 -9.20
C MET A 752 0.99 21.99 -10.02
N PHE A 753 0.36 22.93 -10.74
CA PHE A 753 -0.08 22.67 -12.11
C PHE A 753 0.69 23.62 -13.04
N ASP A 754 2.01 23.40 -13.11
CA ASP A 754 2.85 23.94 -14.18
C ASP A 754 2.54 23.15 -15.45
N GLY A 755 1.55 23.63 -16.20
CA GLY A 755 1.31 23.32 -17.60
C GLY A 755 1.40 24.64 -18.36
N ASP A 756 2.44 24.77 -19.15
CA ASP A 756 2.89 25.98 -19.85
C ASP A 756 1.73 26.79 -20.46
N THR A 757 1.62 28.07 -20.07
CA THR A 757 0.65 29.07 -20.57
C THR A 757 0.80 29.39 -22.07
N SER A 758 1.62 28.64 -22.81
CA SER A 758 2.04 28.93 -24.18
C SER A 758 1.03 28.51 -25.27
N ASP A 759 0.05 27.64 -24.97
CA ASP A 759 -0.93 27.20 -25.98
C ASP A 759 -2.15 28.13 -26.13
N TYR A 760 -2.57 28.83 -25.07
CA TYR A 760 -3.65 29.83 -25.16
C TYR A 760 -3.30 31.02 -26.05
N GLY A 761 -2.06 31.50 -25.98
CA GLY A 761 -1.57 32.59 -26.83
C GLY A 761 -1.57 32.21 -28.32
N LYS A 762 -1.21 30.95 -28.63
CA LYS A 762 -1.18 30.44 -30.00
C LYS A 762 -2.58 30.30 -30.61
N ILE A 763 -3.58 29.91 -29.81
CA ILE A 763 -4.97 29.74 -30.27
C ILE A 763 -5.62 31.09 -30.59
N ASP A 764 -5.36 32.12 -29.78
CA ASP A 764 -5.83 33.48 -30.04
C ASP A 764 -5.15 34.07 -31.30
N GLU A 765 -3.84 33.89 -31.46
CA GLU A 765 -3.11 34.28 -32.67
C GLU A 765 -3.65 33.56 -33.93
N TYR A 766 -3.86 32.26 -33.86
CA TYR A 766 -4.42 31.42 -34.93
C TYR A 766 -5.82 31.89 -35.35
N SER A 767 -6.68 32.22 -34.38
CA SER A 767 -8.04 32.74 -34.61
C SER A 767 -8.06 34.11 -35.27
N ARG A 768 -7.15 35.01 -34.88
CA ARG A 768 -7.05 36.34 -35.52
C ARG A 768 -6.58 36.24 -36.96
N ARG A 769 -5.57 35.41 -37.27
CA ARG A 769 -5.07 35.24 -38.65
C ARG A 769 -6.13 34.63 -39.57
N VAL A 770 -6.89 33.64 -39.10
CA VAL A 770 -8.01 33.08 -39.87
C VAL A 770 -9.10 34.15 -40.07
N ALA A 771 -9.44 34.93 -39.03
CA ALA A 771 -10.42 36.01 -39.16
C ALA A 771 -9.98 37.17 -40.06
N GLU A 772 -8.68 37.50 -40.12
CA GLU A 772 -8.11 38.47 -41.06
C GLU A 772 -8.22 37.96 -42.50
N LYS A 773 -7.83 36.70 -42.72
CA LYS A 773 -7.88 36.08 -44.05
C LYS A 773 -9.31 35.94 -44.58
N ILE A 774 -10.29 35.66 -43.72
CA ILE A 774 -11.71 35.68 -44.09
C ILE A 774 -12.17 37.10 -44.42
N ARG A 775 -11.71 38.12 -43.69
CA ARG A 775 -12.04 39.53 -43.99
C ARG A 775 -11.44 40.03 -45.30
N GLU A 776 -10.36 39.43 -45.77
CA GLU A 776 -9.74 39.70 -47.08
C GLU A 776 -10.45 38.99 -48.24
N MET A 777 -11.32 38.02 -47.97
CA MET A 777 -12.11 37.35 -49.01
C MET A 777 -13.17 38.29 -49.58
N SER A 778 -13.43 38.19 -50.89
CA SER A 778 -14.41 39.01 -51.60
C SER A 778 -15.87 38.57 -51.38
N TRP A 779 -16.11 37.62 -50.47
CA TRP A 779 -17.41 37.00 -50.20
C TRP A 779 -17.46 36.49 -48.74
N GLU A 780 -18.65 36.43 -48.15
CA GLU A 780 -18.85 35.97 -46.76
C GLU A 780 -19.25 34.47 -46.71
N PRO A 781 -18.57 33.64 -45.89
CA PRO A 781 -18.92 32.23 -45.73
C PRO A 781 -20.24 32.07 -44.95
N LYS A 782 -21.14 31.21 -45.44
CA LYS A 782 -22.39 30.90 -44.72
C LYS A 782 -22.20 29.82 -43.65
N ILE A 783 -21.23 28.91 -43.85
CA ILE A 783 -20.96 27.76 -42.97
C ILE A 783 -19.45 27.66 -42.79
N ILE A 784 -18.99 27.41 -41.55
CA ILE A 784 -17.57 27.24 -41.22
C ILE A 784 -17.38 25.88 -40.53
N VAL A 785 -16.65 24.98 -41.16
CA VAL A 785 -16.35 23.63 -40.65
C VAL A 785 -14.87 23.54 -40.31
N TYR A 786 -14.52 22.91 -39.19
CA TYR A 786 -13.13 22.87 -38.72
C TYR A 786 -12.73 21.55 -38.04
N LYS A 787 -11.44 21.23 -38.07
CA LYS A 787 -10.84 20.03 -37.45
C LYS A 787 -9.58 20.39 -36.67
N LEU A 788 -9.68 20.54 -35.35
CA LEU A 788 -8.58 20.92 -34.46
C LEU A 788 -8.63 20.16 -33.12
N PRO A 789 -7.49 19.93 -32.44
CA PRO A 789 -7.43 19.23 -31.16
C PRO A 789 -8.21 19.91 -30.02
N GLU A 790 -8.46 21.23 -30.14
CA GLU A 790 -9.12 22.07 -29.13
C GLU A 790 -10.33 22.82 -29.71
N SER A 791 -11.20 22.04 -30.34
CA SER A 791 -12.25 22.48 -31.26
C SER A 791 -13.17 23.62 -30.77
N MET A 792 -13.62 23.64 -29.51
CA MET A 792 -14.61 24.65 -29.07
C MET A 792 -14.01 26.03 -28.75
N LEU A 793 -12.75 26.10 -28.27
CA LEU A 793 -12.14 27.39 -27.91
C LEU A 793 -11.80 28.20 -29.16
N PHE A 794 -11.31 27.53 -30.20
CA PHE A 794 -11.05 28.14 -31.50
C PHE A 794 -12.32 28.67 -32.18
N ALA A 795 -13.37 27.86 -32.24
CA ALA A 795 -14.65 28.27 -32.82
C ALA A 795 -15.21 29.56 -32.17
N ARG A 796 -15.01 29.68 -30.86
CA ARG A 796 -15.45 30.83 -30.07
C ARG A 796 -14.65 32.11 -30.38
N ILE A 797 -13.32 32.04 -30.41
CA ILE A 797 -12.49 33.22 -30.74
C ILE A 797 -12.66 33.61 -32.22
N LEU A 798 -12.82 32.63 -33.11
CA LEU A 798 -13.08 32.89 -34.52
C LEU A 798 -14.44 33.56 -34.74
N SER A 799 -15.49 33.09 -34.06
CA SER A 799 -16.83 33.71 -34.11
C SER A 799 -16.79 35.17 -33.59
N ASP A 800 -16.13 35.40 -32.44
CA ASP A 800 -15.95 36.74 -31.87
C ASP A 800 -15.14 37.67 -32.80
N ALA A 801 -14.11 37.14 -33.48
CA ALA A 801 -13.27 37.89 -34.40
C ALA A 801 -13.96 38.22 -35.74
N LEU A 802 -14.92 37.41 -36.17
CA LEU A 802 -15.68 37.60 -37.41
C LEU A 802 -16.91 38.51 -37.23
N ARG A 803 -17.43 38.68 -36.01
CA ARG A 803 -18.63 39.50 -35.71
C ARG A 803 -19.89 39.10 -36.52
N VAL A 804 -19.98 37.86 -37.01
CA VAL A 804 -21.12 37.38 -37.80
C VAL A 804 -22.05 36.55 -36.90
N ASN A 805 -23.32 36.97 -36.80
CA ASN A 805 -24.33 36.34 -35.93
C ASN A 805 -25.03 35.11 -36.56
N ASN A 806 -24.76 34.77 -37.82
CA ASN A 806 -25.54 33.79 -38.60
C ASN A 806 -24.67 32.78 -39.38
N VAL A 807 -23.63 32.22 -38.76
CA VAL A 807 -22.97 31.02 -39.32
C VAL A 807 -23.80 29.80 -38.91
N ALA A 808 -24.46 29.17 -39.87
CA ALA A 808 -25.49 28.15 -39.62
C ALA A 808 -24.95 26.79 -39.13
N GLY A 809 -23.64 26.66 -38.90
CA GLY A 809 -23.07 25.42 -38.37
C GLY A 809 -21.59 25.59 -38.09
N ILE A 810 -21.23 25.38 -36.83
CA ILE A 810 -19.86 25.24 -36.34
C ILE A 810 -19.78 23.75 -35.96
N SER A 811 -19.24 22.92 -36.84
CA SER A 811 -19.16 21.47 -36.61
C SER A 811 -17.72 20.97 -36.65
N THR A 812 -17.42 20.05 -35.74
CA THR A 812 -16.18 19.28 -35.72
C THR A 812 -16.24 18.18 -36.76
N ALA A 813 -15.24 18.15 -37.62
CA ALA A 813 -15.04 17.19 -38.70
C ALA A 813 -14.99 15.68 -38.32
N GLN A 814 -15.30 15.29 -37.08
CA GLN A 814 -15.50 13.88 -36.70
C GLN A 814 -16.93 13.37 -36.98
N GLU A 815 -17.90 14.25 -37.22
CA GLU A 815 -19.33 13.92 -37.37
C GLU A 815 -19.94 14.50 -38.67
N VAL A 816 -19.22 14.38 -39.81
CA VAL A 816 -19.67 15.01 -41.07
C VAL A 816 -20.98 14.39 -41.60
N GLY A 817 -21.27 13.14 -41.25
CA GLY A 817 -22.49 12.43 -41.66
C GLY A 817 -23.80 12.90 -41.01
N GLU A 818 -23.74 13.82 -40.03
CA GLU A 818 -24.93 14.36 -39.32
C GLU A 818 -25.20 15.85 -39.60
N LEU A 819 -24.45 16.47 -40.53
CA LEU A 819 -24.65 17.87 -40.91
C LEU A 819 -25.91 18.03 -41.80
N ASP A 820 -27.04 18.38 -41.21
CA ASP A 820 -28.23 18.83 -41.95
C ASP A 820 -28.01 20.27 -42.46
N LEU A 821 -27.47 20.40 -43.66
CA LEU A 821 -27.13 21.68 -44.28
C LEU A 821 -28.31 22.34 -45.02
N GLY A 822 -29.46 21.67 -45.15
CA GLY A 822 -30.61 22.12 -45.94
C GLY A 822 -30.30 22.48 -47.40
N ASP A 823 -31.25 23.10 -48.12
CA ASP A 823 -31.08 23.63 -49.50
C ASP A 823 -30.24 24.93 -49.54
N THR A 824 -29.18 25.02 -48.73
CA THR A 824 -28.44 26.26 -48.55
C THR A 824 -27.38 26.43 -49.64
N GLU A 825 -27.75 27.01 -50.79
CA GLU A 825 -26.74 27.47 -51.78
C GLU A 825 -25.84 28.54 -51.14
N GLY A 826 -24.56 28.21 -50.94
CA GLY A 826 -23.59 29.08 -50.28
C GLY A 826 -22.15 28.57 -50.31
N VAL A 827 -21.21 29.45 -49.97
CA VAL A 827 -19.78 29.09 -49.87
C VAL A 827 -19.51 28.53 -48.47
N ILE A 828 -18.95 27.32 -48.42
CA ILE A 828 -18.58 26.59 -47.20
C ILE A 828 -17.08 26.80 -46.96
N LEU A 829 -16.72 27.25 -45.78
CA LEU A 829 -15.32 27.47 -45.41
C LEU A 829 -14.82 26.32 -44.53
N LEU A 830 -13.81 25.60 -45.01
CA LEU A 830 -13.13 24.55 -44.25
C LEU A 830 -11.86 25.12 -43.62
N VAL A 831 -11.68 24.97 -42.30
CA VAL A 831 -10.50 25.47 -41.57
C VAL A 831 -9.75 24.30 -40.93
N ALA A 832 -8.47 24.13 -41.28
CA ALA A 832 -7.65 23.01 -40.82
C ALA A 832 -6.21 23.44 -40.50
N LEU A 833 -5.55 22.76 -39.56
CA LEU A 833 -4.12 22.97 -39.28
C LEU A 833 -3.22 22.45 -40.41
N GLN A 834 -3.53 21.27 -40.96
CA GLN A 834 -2.80 20.63 -42.06
C GLN A 834 -3.75 19.84 -42.96
N MET A 835 -3.33 19.59 -44.20
CA MET A 835 -4.02 18.67 -45.12
C MET A 835 -3.69 17.23 -44.74
N THR A 836 -4.72 16.47 -44.36
CA THR A 836 -4.65 15.02 -44.14
C THR A 836 -5.61 14.32 -45.11
N GLY A 837 -5.43 13.02 -45.35
CA GLY A 837 -6.33 12.26 -46.25
C GLY A 837 -7.81 12.28 -45.81
N GLU A 838 -8.06 12.41 -44.51
CA GLU A 838 -9.41 12.63 -43.98
C GLU A 838 -9.98 14.01 -44.34
N MET A 839 -9.16 15.06 -44.39
CA MET A 839 -9.61 16.40 -44.78
C MET A 839 -9.91 16.52 -46.27
N GLU A 840 -9.23 15.74 -47.12
CA GLU A 840 -9.57 15.60 -48.54
C GLU A 840 -10.94 14.95 -48.71
N ALA A 841 -11.21 13.85 -47.99
CA ALA A 841 -12.51 13.18 -48.01
C ALA A 841 -13.66 14.12 -47.58
N ILE A 842 -13.44 14.91 -46.53
CA ILE A 842 -14.44 15.87 -46.02
C ILE A 842 -14.66 17.02 -46.99
N LYS A 843 -13.59 17.52 -47.61
CA LYS A 843 -13.69 18.56 -48.64
C LYS A 843 -14.47 18.06 -49.85
N ASP A 844 -14.23 16.83 -50.29
CA ASP A 844 -14.93 16.23 -51.43
C ASP A 844 -16.41 16.01 -51.11
N GLU A 845 -16.73 15.55 -49.89
CA GLU A 845 -18.12 15.39 -49.43
C GLU A 845 -18.85 16.73 -49.37
N LEU A 846 -18.25 17.77 -48.77
CA LEU A 846 -18.85 19.09 -48.67
C LEU A 846 -18.94 19.82 -50.02
N SER A 847 -18.11 19.46 -51.00
CA SER A 847 -18.17 20.02 -52.35
C SER A 847 -19.46 19.64 -53.09
N SER A 848 -20.17 18.60 -52.62
CA SER A 848 -21.49 18.25 -53.13
C SER A 848 -22.62 19.20 -52.67
N TYR A 849 -22.39 19.97 -51.61
CA TYR A 849 -23.37 20.90 -51.01
C TYR A 849 -23.13 22.37 -51.39
N GLY A 850 -21.96 22.71 -51.95
CA GLY A 850 -21.63 24.09 -52.34
C GLY A 850 -20.17 24.28 -52.70
N LYS A 851 -19.79 25.54 -52.98
CA LYS A 851 -18.37 25.88 -53.22
C LYS A 851 -17.62 25.79 -51.90
N VAL A 852 -16.64 24.89 -51.79
CA VAL A 852 -15.80 24.75 -50.60
C VAL A 852 -14.46 25.48 -50.79
N GLU A 853 -14.14 26.42 -49.90
CA GLU A 853 -12.79 26.99 -49.82
C GLU A 853 -12.08 26.57 -48.54
N LEU A 854 -10.82 26.18 -48.69
CA LEU A 854 -9.98 25.70 -47.58
C LEU A 854 -9.04 26.81 -47.14
N ILE A 855 -9.03 27.10 -45.84
CA ILE A 855 -8.01 27.94 -45.22
C ILE A 855 -7.12 27.07 -44.33
N THR A 856 -5.85 26.95 -44.73
CA THR A 856 -4.77 26.56 -43.84
C THR A 856 -4.01 27.83 -43.43
N PRO A 857 -3.78 28.06 -42.13
CA PRO A 857 -3.12 29.28 -41.66
C PRO A 857 -1.59 29.20 -41.70
N GLY A 858 -1.01 28.14 -42.27
CA GLY A 858 0.39 28.07 -42.67
C GLY A 858 1.40 28.32 -41.56
N PHE A 859 1.78 27.27 -40.83
CA PHE A 859 3.02 27.26 -40.05
C PHE A 859 4.05 26.36 -40.74
N GLU A 860 5.20 26.92 -41.09
CA GLU A 860 6.44 26.15 -41.09
C GLU A 860 6.78 25.88 -39.62
N THR A 861 6.33 24.74 -39.10
CA THR A 861 6.93 24.16 -37.88
C THR A 861 7.47 22.80 -38.27
N ALA A 862 8.77 22.80 -38.57
CA ALA A 862 9.56 21.60 -38.39
C ALA A 862 9.44 21.16 -36.90
N ASP A 863 9.24 19.86 -36.69
CA ASP A 863 9.51 19.14 -35.43
C ASP A 863 8.47 19.06 -34.28
N ALA A 864 7.16 19.09 -34.52
CA ALA A 864 6.22 18.54 -33.52
C ALA A 864 5.11 17.68 -34.15
N TYR A 865 4.99 16.44 -33.65
CA TYR A 865 4.18 15.31 -34.15
C TYR A 865 4.79 14.45 -35.26
N ARG A 866 6.03 14.00 -35.04
CA ARG A 866 6.39 12.60 -35.33
C ARG A 866 6.25 11.80 -34.04
N THR A 867 5.14 11.09 -33.88
CA THR A 867 5.03 9.74 -33.29
C THR A 867 3.56 9.40 -33.05
N GLY A 868 3.07 8.35 -33.73
CA GLY A 868 1.84 7.62 -33.42
C GLY A 868 0.60 8.13 -34.12
#